data_AF-A0A8H8RHC8-F1
#
_entry.id   AF-A0A8H8RHC8-F1
#
_cell.length_a   1.000
_cell.length_b   1.000
_cell.length_c   1.000
_cell.angle_alpha   90.00
_cell.angle_beta   90.00
_cell.angle_gamma   90.00
#
_symmetry.space_group_name_H-M   'P 1'
#
loop_
_entity.id
_entity.type
_entity.pdbx_description
1 polymer ?
#
loop_
_entity_poly.entity_id
_entity_poly.type
_entity_poly.pdbx_seq_one_letter_code
_entity_poly.pdbx_strand_id
1 'polypeptide(L)'
;MIRRTCCPDRWSQNRWLVKTFSQAARLRGAEKQPSENKDGTKKESLHKLSGQTHLPRQPIIRAIHHPPKKHGVHGPELFHVSPEIRTAINNSRPVVALESTIYTHGFPYPENVALALDLEKIVRKNGGIPATIGVLNGVIRVGLSSEEITTLASSAGKPETMKVSRRDVPYILGMGIAGRKLNGGTTVAATMMIAKQAGIQVFGTGGLGGVHRGGENTLDVSADLTELGRTPVAVISSGCKSFLDIPRTLEYLETQGVTVCTFADGRTGDVDLPAFYTRESGIKSPLVVQDAKEAAAIIFAQLQFSGGSNNGILFANPIPEEFSLPKADIDLAIDQAVQEAAQLGFHGHLNTPFILSRIKELTKGSSIPANRALIESNVAMATKVAFELSRFKKPLSFSNSTQPVSLEQLGEGRKPAPKATKAPHSLSTSLDIISKVQPHRPAADILVFGSLAQDVSCDYSPETQTLNADAPLDLQTHSSPQSHTSNIAKITNSIGGVGHNVALAAHRVAGNLTVKLCSKVADDPVGTSVLAALEIEGLDATGVMVLRSQINQPGHHTTAQYVAVNDSKKDLVVAMADMSIFTDMKPWSIPEFWRQAIVKNPKWAVVDANWHPTWIKHLLRKLKWPSDNRSTKTAYEPVSTPKSARMFPKKLGYDILMPTFPLHYIDLSTPNQYELAAMHATAKDNNYFESDEWWKVIDALGIPSTGARDRFVALTNRKMTDEGIPLQTIQLLPFIPTILTKLGAEGVLMTELLKPGDPRLTDPNAAPFILSRNANESTEIGGVYMRLFPAAEKVEDVVSVNGVGDTFLGVVIAGLARGMKLEERLINIAQQGAVMTLRSKEAVSPELGVLSSELAEYEESEQADVIA
;
A
#
# COMPACT_ATOMS: atom_id res chain seq x y z
N MET A 1 -1.31 -11.56 56.20
CA MET A 1 -0.41 -11.29 55.06
C MET A 1 -0.72 -12.31 53.96
N ILE A 2 -1.62 -11.97 53.03
CA ILE A 2 -2.13 -12.81 51.93
C ILE A 2 -2.41 -11.92 50.71
N ARG A 3 -2.24 -12.50 49.50
CA ARG A 3 -2.65 -12.13 48.11
C ARG A 3 -1.48 -11.67 47.25
N ARG A 4 -0.95 -12.47 46.29
CA ARG A 4 -1.51 -13.03 45.04
C ARG A 4 -2.19 -11.99 44.14
N THR A 5 -1.46 -11.58 43.10
CA THR A 5 -1.97 -10.95 41.87
C THR A 5 -1.30 -11.61 40.66
N CYS A 6 -1.93 -12.68 40.16
CA CYS A 6 -1.82 -13.06 38.75
C CYS A 6 -2.92 -12.30 38.00
N CYS A 7 -2.54 -11.66 36.90
CA CYS A 7 -3.43 -10.97 35.98
C CYS A 7 -3.97 -11.98 34.95
N PRO A 8 -5.30 -12.13 34.78
CA PRO A 8 -5.89 -12.76 33.60
C PRO A 8 -6.30 -11.70 32.56
N ASP A 9 -6.44 -12.18 31.31
CA ASP A 9 -7.14 -11.57 30.16
C ASP A 9 -6.30 -11.09 28.97
N ARG A 10 -5.68 -12.08 28.29
CA ARG A 10 -5.41 -12.10 26.83
C ARG A 10 -5.95 -13.37 26.17
N TRP A 11 -7.14 -13.83 26.58
CA TRP A 11 -7.72 -15.13 26.19
C TRP A 11 -9.10 -15.01 25.51
N SER A 12 -9.30 -14.03 24.63
CA SER A 12 -10.57 -13.91 23.87
C SER A 12 -10.46 -13.87 22.35
N GLN A 13 -9.26 -13.91 21.74
CA GLN A 13 -9.13 -13.86 20.27
C GLN A 13 -8.83 -15.20 19.56
N ASN A 14 -8.53 -16.30 20.28
CA ASN A 14 -8.22 -17.59 19.66
C ASN A 14 -9.36 -18.63 19.68
N ARG A 15 -10.60 -18.26 20.05
CA ARG A 15 -11.74 -19.20 20.05
C ARG A 15 -12.45 -19.38 18.71
N TRP A 16 -12.07 -18.65 17.67
CA TRP A 16 -12.72 -18.72 16.35
C TRP A 16 -12.03 -19.65 15.33
N LEU A 17 -10.88 -20.25 15.66
CA LEU A 17 -10.12 -21.14 14.75
C LEU A 17 -10.35 -22.64 14.99
N VAL A 18 -10.97 -23.04 16.11
CA VAL A 18 -11.24 -24.45 16.44
C VAL A 18 -12.62 -24.92 15.97
N LYS A 19 -13.54 -24.00 15.61
CA LYS A 19 -14.89 -24.37 15.16
C LYS A 19 -14.98 -24.73 13.67
N THR A 20 -14.07 -24.25 12.83
CA THR A 20 -14.10 -24.50 11.39
C THR A 20 -13.64 -25.91 11.02
N PHE A 21 -12.81 -26.55 11.84
CA PHE A 21 -12.37 -27.94 11.66
C PHE A 21 -13.42 -28.99 12.08
N SER A 22 -14.39 -28.65 12.92
CA SER A 22 -15.40 -29.60 13.43
C SER A 22 -16.66 -29.68 12.55
N GLN A 23 -16.93 -28.68 11.71
CA GLN A 23 -18.19 -28.59 10.96
C GLN A 23 -18.16 -29.31 9.60
N ALA A 24 -16.98 -29.49 9.00
CA ALA A 24 -16.83 -30.20 7.73
C ALA A 24 -16.89 -31.74 7.85
N ALA A 25 -16.59 -32.30 9.03
CA ALA A 25 -16.61 -33.74 9.28
C ALA A 25 -18.00 -34.29 9.68
N ARG A 26 -18.97 -33.43 10.03
CA ARG A 26 -20.34 -33.85 10.44
C ARG A 26 -21.34 -33.99 9.29
N LEU A 27 -20.96 -33.63 8.06
CA LEU A 27 -21.84 -33.66 6.88
C LEU A 27 -21.56 -34.83 5.91
N ARG A 28 -20.66 -35.77 6.25
CA ARG A 28 -20.32 -36.92 5.38
C ARG A 28 -20.39 -38.28 6.07
N GLY A 29 -21.38 -38.50 6.91
CA GLY A 29 -21.53 -39.80 7.57
C GLY A 29 -22.93 -40.03 8.11
N ALA A 30 -23.87 -40.40 7.23
CA ALA A 30 -25.00 -41.27 7.55
C ALA A 30 -25.87 -41.51 6.29
N GLU A 31 -25.49 -42.45 5.45
CA GLU A 31 -26.44 -43.17 4.60
C GLU A 31 -26.42 -44.66 4.97
N LYS A 32 -27.52 -45.13 5.57
CA LYS A 32 -27.97 -46.52 5.47
C LYS A 32 -29.51 -46.52 5.40
N GLN A 33 -30.00 -47.01 4.26
CA GLN A 33 -31.36 -47.51 3.99
C GLN A 33 -31.80 -48.59 5.02
N PRO A 34 -33.11 -48.90 5.22
CA PRO A 34 -34.11 -49.32 4.21
C PRO A 34 -35.54 -48.78 4.50
N SER A 35 -36.68 -49.04 3.83
CA SER A 35 -37.17 -49.79 2.66
C SER A 35 -38.68 -49.43 2.52
N GLU A 36 -39.23 -49.48 1.29
CA GLU A 36 -40.66 -49.71 0.96
C GLU A 36 -41.71 -48.67 1.44
N ASN A 37 -42.78 -48.30 0.73
CA ASN A 37 -43.41 -48.83 -0.47
C ASN A 37 -44.41 -47.77 -1.03
N LYS A 38 -44.66 -47.88 -2.34
CA LYS A 38 -45.90 -47.61 -3.10
C LYS A 38 -46.32 -46.20 -3.54
N ASP A 39 -46.51 -46.18 -4.87
CA ASP A 39 -47.56 -45.53 -5.68
C ASP A 39 -47.66 -44.01 -5.59
N GLY A 40 -47.31 -43.27 -6.64
CA GLY A 40 -47.89 -43.36 -7.98
C GLY A 40 -48.63 -42.04 -8.19
N THR A 41 -48.20 -41.16 -9.10
CA THR A 41 -48.70 -41.16 -10.46
C THR A 41 -48.01 -40.04 -11.25
N LYS A 42 -47.55 -40.40 -12.47
CA LYS A 42 -47.73 -39.75 -13.78
C LYS A 42 -47.59 -38.21 -13.87
N LYS A 43 -46.97 -37.63 -14.89
CA LYS A 43 -46.24 -38.06 -16.10
C LYS A 43 -45.83 -36.74 -16.79
N GLU A 44 -44.65 -36.76 -17.44
CA GLU A 44 -44.36 -36.30 -18.83
C GLU A 44 -44.93 -34.94 -19.30
N SER A 45 -44.29 -34.09 -20.11
CA SER A 45 -43.08 -34.11 -20.96
C SER A 45 -43.03 -32.73 -21.63
N LEU A 46 -41.91 -32.00 -21.61
CA LEU A 46 -40.97 -31.82 -22.75
C LEU A 46 -41.59 -31.67 -24.16
N HIS A 47 -41.52 -30.47 -24.75
CA HIS A 47 -40.73 -30.16 -25.96
C HIS A 47 -40.88 -28.69 -26.41
N LYS A 48 -39.76 -27.93 -26.51
CA LYS A 48 -39.06 -27.47 -27.74
C LYS A 48 -39.90 -26.61 -28.71
N LEU A 49 -39.46 -25.37 -28.97
CA LEU A 49 -38.85 -24.95 -30.27
C LEU A 49 -38.59 -23.43 -30.36
N SER A 50 -37.39 -23.13 -30.86
CA SER A 50 -36.89 -22.01 -31.69
C SER A 50 -37.70 -20.72 -31.91
N GLY A 51 -36.97 -19.59 -31.95
CA GLY A 51 -37.34 -18.45 -32.80
C GLY A 51 -36.55 -17.17 -32.49
N GLN A 52 -35.60 -16.80 -33.36
CA GLN A 52 -35.04 -15.45 -33.44
C GLN A 52 -36.12 -14.46 -33.88
N THR A 53 -36.18 -13.26 -33.30
CA THR A 53 -36.60 -12.03 -34.00
C THR A 53 -36.09 -10.77 -33.29
N HIS A 54 -35.64 -9.82 -34.10
CA HIS A 54 -35.24 -8.46 -33.75
C HIS A 54 -36.38 -7.66 -33.09
N LEU A 55 -36.03 -6.79 -32.12
CA LEU A 55 -36.91 -5.70 -31.64
C LEU A 55 -36.15 -4.36 -31.55
N PRO A 56 -36.81 -3.23 -31.87
CA PRO A 56 -36.20 -1.91 -32.03
C PRO A 56 -36.15 -1.09 -30.73
N ARG A 57 -35.30 -0.05 -30.73
CA ARG A 57 -35.17 0.97 -29.67
C ARG A 57 -36.32 1.99 -29.73
N GLN A 58 -36.83 2.40 -28.56
CA GLN A 58 -37.24 3.78 -28.12
C GLN A 58 -38.01 3.71 -26.78
N PRO A 59 -38.29 4.82 -26.06
CA PRO A 59 -37.38 5.79 -25.42
C PRO A 59 -37.56 5.81 -23.88
N ILE A 60 -36.53 6.24 -23.13
CA ILE A 60 -36.57 6.30 -21.65
C ILE A 60 -37.27 7.60 -21.21
N ILE A 61 -38.49 7.47 -20.68
CA ILE A 61 -39.15 8.52 -19.88
C ILE A 61 -38.67 8.36 -18.42
N ARG A 62 -38.01 9.40 -17.89
CA ARG A 62 -37.58 9.48 -16.48
C ARG A 62 -38.80 9.55 -15.56
N ALA A 63 -39.11 8.45 -14.86
CA ALA A 63 -40.06 8.44 -13.75
C ALA A 63 -39.37 8.90 -12.45
N ILE A 64 -39.84 10.02 -11.92
CA ILE A 64 -39.52 10.56 -10.58
C ILE A 64 -39.93 9.51 -9.54
N HIS A 65 -38.96 8.91 -8.84
CA HIS A 65 -39.22 7.97 -7.75
C HIS A 65 -39.55 8.74 -6.46
N HIS A 66 -40.80 8.69 -6.03
CA HIS A 66 -41.16 8.87 -4.62
C HIS A 66 -40.82 7.58 -3.84
N PRO A 67 -40.23 7.65 -2.63
CA PRO A 67 -39.98 6.45 -1.85
C PRO A 67 -41.30 5.90 -1.27
N PRO A 68 -41.47 4.56 -1.18
CA PRO A 68 -42.69 3.97 -0.65
C PRO A 68 -42.74 4.11 0.88
N LYS A 69 -43.92 4.48 1.41
CA LYS A 69 -44.22 4.39 2.84
C LYS A 69 -44.13 2.93 3.28
N LYS A 70 -43.17 2.59 4.14
CA LYS A 70 -43.15 1.31 4.86
C LYS A 70 -43.91 1.43 6.18
N HIS A 71 -44.95 0.62 6.35
CA HIS A 71 -45.48 0.23 7.65
C HIS A 71 -44.74 -1.04 8.10
N GLY A 72 -44.20 -1.04 9.33
CA GLY A 72 -43.59 -2.22 9.94
C GLY A 72 -42.78 -1.91 11.20
N VAL A 73 -43.27 -2.40 12.35
CA VAL A 73 -42.60 -2.64 13.65
C VAL A 73 -41.71 -1.50 14.19
N HIS A 74 -42.24 -0.74 15.17
CA HIS A 74 -41.48 0.28 15.92
C HIS A 74 -40.41 -0.35 16.82
N GLY A 75 -39.22 -0.59 16.26
CA GLY A 75 -37.99 -0.65 17.06
C GLY A 75 -37.66 0.73 17.66
N PRO A 76 -36.76 0.80 18.66
CA PRO A 76 -36.35 2.08 19.25
C PRO A 76 -35.79 3.02 18.18
N GLU A 77 -36.24 4.28 18.17
CA GLU A 77 -35.83 5.29 17.19
C GLU A 77 -34.37 5.71 17.47
N LEU A 78 -33.43 5.17 16.69
CA LEU A 78 -31.98 5.40 16.87
C LEU A 78 -31.49 6.74 16.33
N PHE A 79 -32.34 7.45 15.58
CA PHE A 79 -32.00 8.65 14.85
C PHE A 79 -33.12 9.68 14.97
N HIS A 80 -32.89 10.75 15.72
CA HIS A 80 -33.89 11.77 15.99
C HIS A 80 -33.42 13.15 15.48
N VAL A 81 -34.18 13.71 14.55
CA VAL A 81 -34.00 15.07 14.04
C VAL A 81 -35.04 15.98 14.67
N SER A 82 -34.60 17.07 15.29
CA SER A 82 -35.52 17.99 15.97
C SER A 82 -36.53 18.61 15.00
N PRO A 83 -37.73 18.99 15.48
CA PRO A 83 -38.76 19.62 14.64
C PRO A 83 -38.27 20.90 13.95
N GLU A 84 -37.45 21.71 14.63
CA GLU A 84 -36.86 22.94 14.08
C GLU A 84 -35.99 22.62 12.85
N ILE A 85 -35.09 21.64 12.96
CA ILE A 85 -34.20 21.24 11.86
C ILE A 85 -34.99 20.65 10.70
N ARG A 86 -35.94 19.76 10.98
CA ARG A 86 -36.79 19.13 9.95
C ARG A 86 -37.56 20.19 9.15
N THR A 87 -38.14 21.17 9.84
CA THR A 87 -38.87 22.28 9.23
C THR A 87 -37.93 23.18 8.42
N ALA A 88 -36.74 23.47 8.95
CA ALA A 88 -35.74 24.28 8.27
C ALA A 88 -35.30 23.68 6.94
N ILE A 89 -34.98 22.39 6.92
CA ILE A 89 -34.53 21.67 5.73
C ILE A 89 -35.63 21.62 4.67
N ASN A 90 -36.87 21.30 5.07
CA ASN A 90 -38.03 21.28 4.17
C ASN A 90 -38.30 22.65 3.52
N ASN A 91 -38.04 23.73 4.26
CA ASN A 91 -38.25 25.10 3.78
C ASN A 91 -36.98 25.73 3.18
N SER A 92 -35.93 24.95 2.92
CA SER A 92 -34.64 25.43 2.40
C SER A 92 -34.07 26.62 3.20
N ARG A 93 -34.23 26.61 4.53
CA ARG A 93 -33.64 27.59 5.44
C ARG A 93 -32.16 27.23 5.71
N PRO A 94 -31.31 28.22 6.05
CA PRO A 94 -29.90 28.00 6.32
C PRO A 94 -29.69 27.21 7.63
N VAL A 95 -29.38 25.92 7.51
CA VAL A 95 -29.02 25.06 8.66
C VAL A 95 -27.51 24.84 8.69
N VAL A 96 -26.92 24.97 9.87
CA VAL A 96 -25.49 24.76 10.10
C VAL A 96 -25.32 23.64 11.13
N ALA A 97 -24.67 22.55 10.73
CA ALA A 97 -24.28 21.49 11.67
C ALA A 97 -23.16 21.98 12.60
N LEU A 98 -23.16 21.51 13.85
CA LEU A 98 -22.09 21.71 14.83
C LEU A 98 -21.74 20.37 15.48
N GLU A 99 -20.45 20.08 15.65
CA GLU A 99 -19.99 18.84 16.31
C GLU A 99 -20.07 18.95 17.85
N SER A 100 -19.99 17.81 18.54
CA SER A 100 -20.02 17.76 20.00
C SER A 100 -18.76 17.20 20.65
N THR A 101 -17.83 16.62 19.87
CA THR A 101 -16.49 16.25 20.38
C THR A 101 -15.75 17.46 20.93
N ILE A 102 -15.93 18.64 20.32
CA ILE A 102 -15.28 19.86 20.78
C ILE A 102 -15.67 20.24 22.21
N TYR A 103 -16.92 19.97 22.62
CA TYR A 103 -17.40 20.25 23.98
C TYR A 103 -17.04 19.13 24.98
N THR A 104 -17.04 17.89 24.53
CA THR A 104 -16.85 16.72 25.41
C THR A 104 -15.38 16.35 25.62
N HIS A 105 -14.50 16.69 24.67
CA HIS A 105 -13.09 16.30 24.65
C HIS A 105 -12.14 17.43 24.21
N GLY A 106 -12.66 18.58 23.77
CA GLY A 106 -11.84 19.71 23.27
C GLY A 106 -11.70 20.88 24.25
N PHE A 107 -12.63 21.04 25.18
CA PHE A 107 -12.62 22.12 26.18
C PHE A 107 -12.89 21.57 27.59
N PRO A 108 -12.29 22.17 28.63
CA PRO A 108 -12.59 21.83 30.01
C PRO A 108 -14.01 22.25 30.40
N TYR A 109 -14.55 21.57 31.41
CA TYR A 109 -15.78 21.98 32.09
C TYR A 109 -15.44 22.99 33.20
N PRO A 110 -16.23 24.08 33.38
CA PRO A 110 -17.54 24.37 32.77
C PRO A 110 -17.50 25.20 31.47
N GLU A 111 -16.33 25.61 30.98
CA GLU A 111 -16.20 26.51 29.82
C GLU A 111 -16.77 25.90 28.53
N ASN A 112 -16.74 24.58 28.42
CA ASN A 112 -17.29 23.81 27.31
C ASN A 112 -18.82 24.00 27.13
N VAL A 113 -19.58 24.11 28.22
CA VAL A 113 -21.04 24.35 28.17
C VAL A 113 -21.32 25.74 27.63
N ALA A 114 -20.62 26.75 28.17
CA ALA A 114 -20.77 28.13 27.73
C ALA A 114 -20.44 28.27 26.24
N LEU A 115 -19.32 27.69 25.81
CA LEU A 115 -18.94 27.66 24.39
C LEU A 115 -20.02 27.02 23.52
N ALA A 116 -20.55 25.85 23.90
CA ALA A 116 -21.57 25.16 23.12
C ALA A 116 -22.83 26.01 22.91
N LEU A 117 -23.32 26.67 23.96
CA LEU A 117 -24.49 27.54 23.89
C LEU A 117 -24.20 28.83 23.10
N ASP A 118 -23.00 29.39 23.22
CA ASP A 118 -22.61 30.61 22.51
C ASP A 118 -22.48 30.38 21.00
N LEU A 119 -21.99 29.21 20.56
CA LEU A 119 -21.94 28.88 19.14
C LEU A 119 -23.35 28.77 18.53
N GLU A 120 -24.33 28.22 19.24
CA GLU A 120 -25.73 28.24 18.76
C GLU A 120 -26.27 29.67 18.64
N LYS A 121 -25.94 30.55 19.59
CA LYS A 121 -26.32 31.98 19.50
C LYS A 121 -25.68 32.66 18.30
N ILE A 122 -24.42 32.36 17.99
CA ILE A 122 -23.72 32.92 16.82
C ILE A 122 -24.43 32.51 15.53
N VAL A 123 -24.80 31.25 15.38
CA VAL A 123 -25.58 30.78 14.21
C VAL A 123 -26.90 31.55 14.11
N ARG A 124 -27.65 31.65 15.21
CA ARG A 124 -28.95 32.37 15.23
C ARG A 124 -28.79 33.86 14.92
N LYS A 125 -27.78 34.53 15.50
CA LYS A 125 -27.47 35.95 15.28
C LYS A 125 -27.14 36.24 13.81
N ASN A 126 -26.51 35.30 13.11
CA ASN A 126 -26.19 35.40 11.69
C ASN A 126 -27.33 34.89 10.77
N GLY A 127 -28.53 34.64 11.31
CA GLY A 127 -29.71 34.26 10.53
C GLY A 127 -29.80 32.77 10.17
N GLY A 128 -28.92 31.94 10.73
CA GLY A 128 -28.91 30.48 10.58
C GLY A 128 -29.74 29.75 11.64
N ILE A 129 -29.86 28.44 11.45
CA ILE A 129 -30.46 27.51 12.41
C ILE A 129 -29.38 26.50 12.84
N PRO A 130 -28.97 26.47 14.12
CA PRO A 130 -27.94 25.56 14.59
C PRO A 130 -28.47 24.14 14.73
N ALA A 131 -27.72 23.17 14.22
CA ALA A 131 -27.96 21.76 14.41
C ALA A 131 -26.77 21.14 15.14
N THR A 132 -26.71 21.30 16.46
CA THR A 132 -25.72 20.58 17.27
C THR A 132 -26.01 19.09 17.25
N ILE A 133 -25.01 18.28 16.87
CA ILE A 133 -25.16 16.83 16.65
C ILE A 133 -24.41 16.06 17.74
N GLY A 134 -25.08 15.10 18.38
CA GLY A 134 -24.49 14.25 19.40
C GLY A 134 -25.26 12.94 19.60
N VAL A 135 -24.75 12.08 20.48
CA VAL A 135 -25.45 10.87 20.91
C VAL A 135 -25.81 11.02 22.38
N LEU A 136 -27.10 10.86 22.69
CA LEU A 136 -27.60 10.84 24.07
C LEU A 136 -28.29 9.52 24.33
N ASN A 137 -27.87 8.82 25.39
CA ASN A 137 -28.41 7.53 25.79
C ASN A 137 -28.49 6.50 24.65
N GLY A 138 -27.48 6.47 23.77
CA GLY A 138 -27.44 5.58 22.60
C GLY A 138 -28.37 5.96 21.44
N VAL A 139 -28.84 7.22 21.37
CA VAL A 139 -29.67 7.75 20.28
C VAL A 139 -28.99 8.96 19.64
N ILE A 140 -28.87 8.97 18.32
CA ILE A 140 -28.38 10.14 17.57
C ILE A 140 -29.41 11.26 17.68
N ARG A 141 -28.95 12.46 18.06
CA ARG A 141 -29.75 13.70 18.10
C ARG A 141 -29.15 14.71 17.13
N VAL A 142 -30.00 15.24 16.26
CA VAL A 142 -29.67 16.34 15.33
C VAL A 142 -30.50 17.56 15.72
N GLY A 143 -29.84 18.59 16.25
CA GLY A 143 -30.49 19.74 16.88
C GLY A 143 -30.82 19.45 18.34
N LEU A 144 -29.79 19.33 19.17
CA LEU A 144 -29.94 19.20 20.63
C LEU A 144 -30.60 20.45 21.23
N SER A 145 -31.45 20.27 22.25
CA SER A 145 -31.94 21.40 23.06
C SER A 145 -30.83 21.98 23.95
N SER A 146 -31.01 23.20 24.48
CA SER A 146 -30.05 23.78 25.44
C SER A 146 -29.78 22.90 26.66
N GLU A 147 -30.81 22.19 27.14
CA GLU A 147 -30.73 21.23 28.25
C GLU A 147 -29.94 19.98 27.84
N GLU A 148 -30.17 19.47 26.64
CA GLU A 148 -29.46 18.32 26.09
C GLU A 148 -27.98 18.64 25.79
N ILE A 149 -27.68 19.84 25.30
CA ILE A 149 -26.31 20.36 25.14
C ILE A 149 -25.63 20.43 26.50
N THR A 150 -26.28 21.02 27.50
CA THR A 150 -25.76 21.12 28.86
C THR A 150 -25.50 19.72 29.43
N THR A 151 -26.42 18.79 29.22
CA THR A 151 -26.29 17.39 29.66
C THR A 151 -25.09 16.71 29.03
N LEU A 152 -24.93 16.82 27.71
CA LEU A 152 -23.81 16.20 26.97
C LEU A 152 -22.47 16.83 27.32
N ALA A 153 -22.38 18.16 27.37
CA ALA A 153 -21.15 18.86 27.70
C ALA A 153 -20.73 18.65 29.17
N SER A 154 -21.69 18.58 30.10
CA SER A 154 -21.42 18.28 31.52
C SER A 154 -21.08 16.81 31.78
N SER A 155 -21.17 15.95 30.78
CA SER A 155 -20.71 14.56 30.87
C SER A 155 -19.27 14.38 30.36
N ALA A 156 -18.59 15.45 29.96
CA ALA A 156 -17.17 15.44 29.59
C ALA A 156 -16.30 14.77 30.67
N GLY A 157 -15.36 13.93 30.26
CA GLY A 157 -14.46 13.18 31.15
C GLY A 157 -15.10 12.01 31.91
N LYS A 158 -16.41 11.79 31.81
CA LYS A 158 -17.07 10.63 32.44
C LYS A 158 -16.89 9.35 31.60
N PRO A 159 -16.74 8.17 32.22
CA PRO A 159 -16.59 6.90 31.51
C PRO A 159 -17.74 6.57 30.54
N GLU A 160 -18.93 7.10 30.80
CA GLU A 160 -20.13 6.90 29.99
C GLU A 160 -20.23 7.84 28.77
N THR A 161 -19.25 8.73 28.58
CA THR A 161 -19.19 9.67 27.45
C THR A 161 -18.07 9.30 26.48
N MET A 162 -18.45 8.84 25.30
CA MET A 162 -17.50 8.40 24.27
C MET A 162 -17.14 9.53 23.32
N LYS A 163 -15.89 9.54 22.82
CA LYS A 163 -15.52 10.22 21.57
C LYS A 163 -15.97 9.34 20.40
N VAL A 164 -16.87 9.85 19.57
CA VAL A 164 -17.54 9.06 18.53
C VAL A 164 -17.07 9.49 17.14
N SER A 165 -16.25 8.66 16.50
CA SER A 165 -15.97 8.72 15.07
C SER A 165 -16.91 7.79 14.29
N ARG A 166 -16.81 7.78 12.96
CA ARG A 166 -17.72 7.00 12.10
C ARG A 166 -17.82 5.54 12.53
N ARG A 167 -16.68 4.90 12.84
CA ARG A 167 -16.60 3.50 13.25
C ARG A 167 -17.29 3.22 14.59
N ASP A 168 -17.41 4.23 15.43
CA ASP A 168 -17.92 4.11 16.80
C ASP A 168 -19.44 4.28 16.85
N VAL A 169 -20.05 4.86 15.80
CA VAL A 169 -21.51 5.08 15.71
C VAL A 169 -22.31 3.77 15.86
N PRO A 170 -22.01 2.67 15.13
CA PRO A 170 -22.75 1.42 15.32
C PRO A 170 -22.63 0.85 16.74
N TYR A 171 -21.46 1.02 17.37
CA TYR A 171 -21.22 0.52 18.72
C TYR A 171 -22.08 1.26 19.75
N ILE A 172 -22.04 2.59 19.79
CA ILE A 172 -22.76 3.37 20.80
C ILE A 172 -24.29 3.22 20.65
N LEU A 173 -24.78 3.16 19.42
CA LEU A 173 -26.19 2.88 19.13
C LEU A 173 -26.58 1.46 19.55
N GLY A 174 -25.75 0.47 19.21
CA GLY A 174 -25.96 -0.93 19.58
C GLY A 174 -25.98 -1.15 21.09
N MET A 175 -25.12 -0.45 21.84
CA MET A 175 -25.14 -0.45 23.30
C MET A 175 -26.44 0.15 23.85
N GLY A 176 -26.94 1.23 23.24
CA GLY A 176 -28.25 1.79 23.55
C GLY A 176 -29.38 0.78 23.39
N ILE A 177 -29.40 0.05 22.26
CA ILE A 177 -30.37 -1.04 22.00
C ILE A 177 -30.26 -2.15 23.06
N ALA A 178 -29.04 -2.50 23.45
CA ALA A 178 -28.77 -3.50 24.47
C ALA A 178 -29.06 -3.01 25.91
N GLY A 179 -29.61 -1.81 26.09
CA GLY A 179 -29.99 -1.25 27.39
C GLY A 179 -28.86 -0.49 28.11
N ARG A 180 -27.67 -0.38 27.51
CA ARG A 180 -26.55 0.40 28.04
C ARG A 180 -26.61 1.82 27.49
N LYS A 181 -27.13 2.76 28.30
CA LYS A 181 -27.24 4.17 27.94
C LYS A 181 -25.87 4.84 28.00
N LEU A 182 -25.33 5.19 26.83
CA LEU A 182 -24.06 5.90 26.68
C LEU A 182 -24.27 7.23 25.97
N ASN A 183 -23.52 8.25 26.36
CA ASN A 183 -23.47 9.53 25.69
C ASN A 183 -22.25 9.59 24.77
N GLY A 184 -22.30 10.43 23.74
CA GLY A 184 -21.24 10.48 22.75
C GLY A 184 -21.09 11.84 22.10
N GLY A 185 -19.88 12.40 22.19
CA GLY A 185 -19.48 13.57 21.41
C GLY A 185 -19.08 13.13 20.01
N THR A 186 -19.76 13.62 18.98
CA THR A 186 -19.45 13.27 17.58
C THR A 186 -18.26 14.10 17.10
N THR A 187 -17.27 13.43 16.50
CA THR A 187 -16.14 14.06 15.77
C THR A 187 -16.60 14.56 14.41
N VAL A 188 -15.79 15.39 13.73
CA VAL A 188 -15.99 15.83 12.35
C VAL A 188 -16.51 14.70 11.45
N ALA A 189 -15.85 13.54 11.39
CA ALA A 189 -16.30 12.41 10.56
C ALA A 189 -17.73 11.92 10.90
N ALA A 190 -18.05 11.75 12.19
CA ALA A 190 -19.38 11.29 12.59
C ALA A 190 -20.44 12.38 12.37
N THR A 191 -20.12 13.64 12.67
CA THR A 191 -21.00 14.79 12.45
C THR A 191 -21.35 14.93 10.98
N MET A 192 -20.38 14.83 10.07
CA MET A 192 -20.61 14.87 8.62
C MET A 192 -21.57 13.77 8.16
N MET A 193 -21.31 12.53 8.56
CA MET A 193 -22.16 11.38 8.21
C MET A 193 -23.62 11.60 8.66
N ILE A 194 -23.82 12.06 9.89
CA ILE A 194 -25.14 12.31 10.47
C ILE A 194 -25.80 13.55 9.82
N ALA A 195 -25.04 14.61 9.57
CA ALA A 195 -25.52 15.82 8.89
C ALA A 195 -26.03 15.50 7.48
N LYS A 196 -25.28 14.70 6.70
CA LYS A 196 -25.72 14.20 5.38
C LYS A 196 -27.03 13.45 5.49
N GLN A 197 -27.15 12.53 6.44
CA GLN A 197 -28.36 11.75 6.66
C GLN A 197 -29.56 12.63 7.06
N ALA A 198 -29.32 13.72 7.78
CA ALA A 198 -30.34 14.70 8.13
C ALA A 198 -30.69 15.66 6.98
N GLY A 199 -29.89 15.75 5.91
CA GLY A 199 -30.06 16.68 4.80
C GLY A 199 -29.37 18.04 4.99
N ILE A 200 -28.45 18.16 5.95
CA ILE A 200 -27.67 19.36 6.24
C ILE A 200 -26.40 19.36 5.38
N GLN A 201 -26.07 20.49 4.77
CA GLN A 201 -24.99 20.60 3.79
C GLN A 201 -23.79 21.43 4.24
N VAL A 202 -23.93 22.20 5.32
CA VAL A 202 -22.88 23.10 5.82
C VAL A 202 -22.60 22.77 7.28
N PHE A 203 -21.33 22.64 7.61
CA PHE A 203 -20.83 22.28 8.93
C PHE A 203 -19.71 23.24 9.33
N GLY A 204 -19.83 23.89 10.49
CA GLY A 204 -18.77 24.71 11.09
C GLY A 204 -18.08 23.99 12.25
N THR A 205 -16.75 23.97 12.25
CA THR A 205 -15.91 23.45 13.34
C THR A 205 -14.67 24.34 13.54
N GLY A 206 -13.88 24.09 14.58
CA GLY A 206 -12.58 24.72 14.76
C GLY A 206 -11.56 24.28 13.71
N GLY A 207 -11.27 22.98 13.63
CA GLY A 207 -10.18 22.47 12.79
C GLY A 207 -10.29 20.98 12.57
N LEU A 208 -9.96 20.53 11.37
CA LEU A 208 -10.02 19.12 10.99
C LEU A 208 -8.97 18.28 11.73
N GLY A 209 -9.22 16.98 11.89
CA GLY A 209 -8.13 16.02 11.95
C GLY A 209 -7.43 15.90 10.58
N GLY A 210 -6.30 15.22 10.53
CA GLY A 210 -5.50 15.13 9.30
C GLY A 210 -4.49 14.00 9.36
N VAL A 211 -3.48 14.07 8.50
CA VAL A 211 -2.33 13.17 8.57
C VAL A 211 -1.47 13.64 9.74
N HIS A 212 -1.17 12.77 10.70
CA HIS A 212 -0.24 13.11 11.77
C HIS A 212 1.19 13.20 11.24
N ARG A 213 2.07 13.98 11.88
CA ARG A 213 3.49 14.03 11.53
C ARG A 213 4.11 12.63 11.69
N GLY A 214 4.81 12.15 10.65
CA GLY A 214 5.29 10.77 10.56
C GLY A 214 4.20 9.76 10.15
N GLY A 215 3.03 10.23 9.71
CA GLY A 215 1.89 9.43 9.27
C GLY A 215 2.18 8.52 8.08
N GLU A 216 3.19 8.82 7.28
CA GLU A 216 3.70 7.95 6.20
C GLU A 216 4.23 6.61 6.71
N ASN A 217 4.69 6.55 7.97
CA ASN A 217 5.20 5.34 8.61
C ASN A 217 4.16 4.73 9.55
N THR A 218 3.50 5.57 10.35
CA THR A 218 2.56 5.11 11.39
C THR A 218 1.16 4.82 10.86
N LEU A 219 0.82 5.38 9.70
CA LEU A 219 -0.54 5.41 9.15
C LEU A 219 -1.57 6.03 10.12
N ASP A 220 -1.13 6.87 11.06
CA ASP A 220 -2.00 7.65 11.95
C ASP A 220 -2.64 8.80 11.14
N VAL A 221 -3.72 8.48 10.45
CA VAL A 221 -4.48 9.38 9.58
C VAL A 221 -5.91 9.50 10.10
N SER A 222 -6.38 10.72 10.31
CA SER A 222 -7.75 10.96 10.78
C SER A 222 -8.79 10.45 9.79
N ALA A 223 -9.81 9.76 10.32
CA ALA A 223 -10.99 9.35 9.55
C ALA A 223 -11.78 10.54 8.96
N ASP A 224 -11.52 11.77 9.43
CA ASP A 224 -12.12 12.99 8.88
C ASP A 224 -11.80 13.17 7.39
N LEU A 225 -10.58 12.83 6.96
CA LEU A 225 -10.15 13.01 5.57
C LEU A 225 -10.86 12.02 4.63
N THR A 226 -10.95 10.75 5.03
CA THR A 226 -11.71 9.75 4.27
C THR A 226 -13.21 10.06 4.30
N GLU A 227 -13.73 10.67 5.37
CA GLU A 227 -15.12 11.09 5.42
C GLU A 227 -15.40 12.23 4.45
N LEU A 228 -14.52 13.24 4.39
CA LEU A 228 -14.55 14.26 3.34
C LEU A 228 -14.51 13.63 1.94
N GLY A 229 -13.82 12.52 1.70
CA GLY A 229 -13.84 11.84 0.40
C GLY A 229 -15.20 11.24 -0.02
N ARG A 230 -16.15 11.03 0.91
CA ARG A 230 -17.39 10.26 0.65
C ARG A 230 -18.69 10.84 1.22
N THR A 231 -18.61 12.00 1.87
CA THR A 231 -19.78 12.71 2.40
C THR A 231 -19.86 14.14 1.87
N PRO A 232 -20.90 14.48 1.06
CA PRO A 232 -21.11 15.80 0.46
C PRO A 232 -21.67 16.80 1.47
N VAL A 233 -20.83 17.16 2.44
CA VAL A 233 -21.03 18.22 3.42
C VAL A 233 -19.84 19.16 3.30
N ALA A 234 -20.10 20.45 3.16
CA ALA A 234 -19.08 21.48 3.17
C ALA A 234 -18.67 21.78 4.62
N VAL A 235 -17.38 21.70 4.90
CA VAL A 235 -16.81 21.91 6.22
C VAL A 235 -16.03 23.23 6.21
N ILE A 236 -16.44 24.15 7.08
CA ILE A 236 -15.74 25.41 7.33
C ILE A 236 -14.93 25.23 8.62
N SER A 237 -13.62 25.42 8.51
CA SER A 237 -12.68 25.25 9.62
C SER A 237 -11.41 26.06 9.40
N SER A 238 -10.55 26.23 10.39
CA SER A 238 -9.27 26.93 10.24
C SER A 238 -8.15 26.00 9.76
N GLY A 239 -8.45 25.22 8.72
CA GLY A 239 -7.58 24.17 8.19
C GLY A 239 -7.62 22.89 9.06
N CYS A 240 -6.54 22.12 9.04
CA CYS A 240 -6.33 21.05 10.02
C CYS A 240 -5.61 21.59 11.25
N LYS A 241 -5.72 20.89 12.39
CA LYS A 241 -5.02 21.26 13.63
C LYS A 241 -3.51 21.40 13.38
N SER A 242 -2.90 22.41 13.99
CA SER A 242 -1.53 22.86 13.69
C SER A 242 -0.40 21.84 13.96
N PHE A 243 -0.65 20.86 14.83
CA PHE A 243 0.30 19.77 15.12
C PHE A 243 0.28 18.62 14.10
N LEU A 244 -0.59 18.71 13.10
CA LEU A 244 -0.69 17.75 12.01
C LEU A 244 0.27 18.11 10.86
N ASP A 245 0.41 17.20 9.91
CA ASP A 245 1.18 17.40 8.69
C ASP A 245 0.29 18.02 7.61
N ILE A 246 0.41 19.34 7.42
CA ILE A 246 -0.43 20.09 6.48
C ILE A 246 -0.19 19.65 5.02
N PRO A 247 1.06 19.58 4.51
CA PRO A 247 1.31 19.10 3.14
C PRO A 247 0.71 17.71 2.87
N ARG A 248 0.97 16.73 3.74
CA ARG A 248 0.42 15.38 3.56
C ARG A 248 -1.10 15.34 3.70
N THR A 249 -1.67 16.21 4.53
CA THR A 249 -3.12 16.34 4.63
C THR A 249 -3.73 16.84 3.32
N LEU A 250 -3.10 17.80 2.64
CA LEU A 250 -3.54 18.27 1.32
C LEU A 250 -3.43 17.18 0.26
N GLU A 251 -2.31 16.45 0.18
CA GLU A 251 -2.12 15.33 -0.75
C GLU A 251 -3.16 14.21 -0.53
N TYR A 252 -3.47 13.91 0.73
CA TYR A 252 -4.51 12.94 1.06
C TYR A 252 -5.89 13.43 0.61
N LEU A 253 -6.22 14.70 0.85
CA LEU A 253 -7.48 15.30 0.44
C LEU A 253 -7.62 15.34 -1.09
N GLU A 254 -6.55 15.66 -1.82
CA GLU A 254 -6.49 15.56 -3.28
C GLU A 254 -6.77 14.13 -3.75
N THR A 255 -6.11 13.14 -3.13
CA THR A 255 -6.33 11.72 -3.43
C THR A 255 -7.77 11.28 -3.17
N GLN A 256 -8.42 11.84 -2.14
CA GLN A 256 -9.84 11.61 -1.83
C GLN A 256 -10.79 12.45 -2.72
N GLY A 257 -10.25 13.24 -3.65
CA GLY A 257 -11.00 14.13 -4.54
C GLY A 257 -11.64 15.31 -3.83
N VAL A 258 -11.25 15.65 -2.61
CA VAL A 258 -11.87 16.72 -1.81
C VAL A 258 -11.46 18.08 -2.35
N THR A 259 -12.44 18.93 -2.64
CA THR A 259 -12.17 20.33 -3.00
C THR A 259 -11.73 21.10 -1.76
N VAL A 260 -10.55 21.74 -1.82
CA VAL A 260 -10.01 22.56 -0.74
C VAL A 260 -9.86 24.00 -1.22
N CYS A 261 -10.54 24.92 -0.55
CA CYS A 261 -10.47 26.35 -0.82
C CYS A 261 -10.11 27.12 0.46
N THR A 262 -9.38 28.23 0.36
CA THR A 262 -9.17 29.17 1.48
C THR A 262 -9.89 30.49 1.23
N PHE A 263 -10.52 31.04 2.28
CA PHE A 263 -11.07 32.39 2.20
C PHE A 263 -9.94 33.42 2.11
N ALA A 264 -10.00 34.26 1.08
CA ALA A 264 -9.01 35.29 0.80
C ALA A 264 -8.96 36.36 1.89
N ASP A 265 -10.08 36.60 2.58
CA ASP A 265 -10.23 37.54 3.70
C ASP A 265 -9.53 38.91 3.52
N GLY A 266 -9.57 39.43 2.29
CA GLY A 266 -8.98 40.72 1.89
C GLY A 266 -7.55 40.63 1.35
N ARG A 267 -6.90 39.46 1.44
CA ARG A 267 -5.59 39.19 0.83
C ARG A 267 -5.74 38.91 -0.66
N THR A 268 -4.69 39.24 -1.43
CA THR A 268 -4.64 39.04 -2.89
C THR A 268 -3.43 38.17 -3.26
N GLY A 269 -3.51 37.44 -4.37
CA GLY A 269 -2.46 36.52 -4.82
C GLY A 269 -2.50 35.15 -4.13
N ASP A 270 -1.32 34.55 -3.93
CA ASP A 270 -1.19 33.21 -3.36
C ASP A 270 -1.43 33.21 -1.84
N VAL A 271 -2.67 32.87 -1.44
CA VAL A 271 -3.09 32.79 -0.04
C VAL A 271 -2.67 31.45 0.57
N ASP A 272 -2.01 31.51 1.73
CA ASP A 272 -1.65 30.33 2.51
C ASP A 272 -2.88 29.64 3.10
N LEU A 273 -2.85 28.31 3.16
CA LEU A 273 -3.78 27.55 3.99
C LEU A 273 -3.54 27.95 5.46
N PRO A 274 -4.58 28.25 6.26
CA PRO A 274 -4.40 28.53 7.68
C PRO A 274 -3.94 27.28 8.46
N ALA A 275 -3.06 27.48 9.45
CA ALA A 275 -2.57 26.44 10.34
C ALA A 275 -3.19 26.57 11.74
N PHE A 276 -4.53 26.55 11.80
CA PHE A 276 -5.31 26.58 13.03
C PHE A 276 -5.08 27.84 13.89
N TYR A 277 -4.03 27.87 14.72
CA TYR A 277 -3.67 29.01 15.57
C TYR A 277 -3.04 30.18 14.80
N THR A 278 -2.56 29.94 13.58
CA THR A 278 -1.93 30.96 12.74
C THR A 278 -2.69 31.12 11.43
N ARG A 279 -2.67 32.35 10.91
CA ARG A 279 -3.26 32.70 9.61
C ARG A 279 -2.49 32.12 8.43
N GLU A 280 -1.20 31.88 8.62
CA GLU A 280 -0.26 31.44 7.59
C GLU A 280 0.45 30.17 8.05
N SER A 281 0.39 29.13 7.21
CA SER A 281 1.08 27.86 7.44
C SER A 281 2.47 27.81 6.81
N GLY A 282 2.74 28.65 5.80
CA GLY A 282 3.84 28.49 4.86
C GLY A 282 3.48 27.62 3.66
N ILE A 283 2.27 27.05 3.61
CA ILE A 283 1.79 26.17 2.54
C ILE A 283 0.67 26.86 1.77
N LYS A 284 0.81 26.95 0.44
CA LYS A 284 -0.19 27.59 -0.43
C LYS A 284 -1.47 26.79 -0.50
N SER A 285 -2.60 27.50 -0.50
CA SER A 285 -3.90 26.87 -0.67
C SER A 285 -4.11 26.41 -2.12
N PRO A 286 -4.71 25.23 -2.37
CA PRO A 286 -4.98 24.76 -3.72
C PRO A 286 -5.91 25.69 -4.51
N LEU A 287 -6.91 26.27 -3.83
CA LEU A 287 -7.88 27.19 -4.41
C LEU A 287 -8.19 28.30 -3.39
N VAL A 288 -8.59 29.46 -3.89
CA VAL A 288 -8.96 30.62 -3.07
C VAL A 288 -10.37 31.08 -3.43
N VAL A 289 -11.15 31.45 -2.42
CA VAL A 289 -12.49 32.04 -2.57
C VAL A 289 -12.54 33.39 -1.87
N GLN A 290 -13.22 34.36 -2.47
CA GLN A 290 -13.27 35.73 -1.94
C GLN A 290 -14.21 35.85 -0.76
N ASP A 291 -15.38 35.22 -0.84
CA ASP A 291 -16.46 35.43 0.12
C ASP A 291 -17.39 34.21 0.27
N ALA A 292 -18.37 34.34 1.17
CA ALA A 292 -19.35 33.30 1.44
C ALA A 292 -20.26 32.98 0.23
N LYS A 293 -20.43 33.93 -0.70
CA LYS A 293 -21.27 33.75 -1.89
C LYS A 293 -20.57 32.84 -2.91
N GLU A 294 -19.27 33.03 -3.13
CA GLU A 294 -18.48 32.12 -3.98
C GLU A 294 -18.44 30.71 -3.39
N ALA A 295 -18.18 30.59 -2.08
CA ALA A 295 -18.22 29.29 -1.41
C ALA A 295 -19.59 28.60 -1.56
N ALA A 296 -20.68 29.33 -1.37
CA ALA A 296 -22.04 28.82 -1.58
C ALA A 296 -22.32 28.41 -3.03
N ALA A 297 -21.79 29.15 -4.02
CA ALA A 297 -21.94 28.83 -5.44
C ALA A 297 -21.22 27.52 -5.80
N ILE A 298 -20.03 27.28 -5.23
CA ILE A 298 -19.29 26.03 -5.40
C ILE A 298 -20.09 24.85 -4.82
N ILE A 299 -20.64 24.99 -3.60
CA ILE A 299 -21.50 23.96 -2.99
C ILE A 299 -22.73 23.72 -3.88
N PHE A 300 -23.38 24.78 -4.35
CA PHE A 300 -24.55 24.66 -5.21
C PHE A 300 -24.22 23.93 -6.51
N ALA A 301 -23.10 24.27 -7.17
CA ALA A 301 -22.64 23.61 -8.39
C ALA A 301 -22.37 22.12 -8.17
N GLN A 302 -21.72 21.74 -7.05
CA GLN A 302 -21.50 20.35 -6.68
C GLN A 302 -22.83 19.56 -6.60
N LEU A 303 -23.87 20.17 -6.03
CA LEU A 303 -25.19 19.56 -5.90
C LEU A 303 -25.94 19.39 -7.23
N GLN A 304 -25.66 20.22 -8.24
CA GLN A 304 -26.30 20.14 -9.56
C GLN A 304 -25.67 19.08 -10.47
N PHE A 305 -24.45 18.63 -10.19
CA PHE A 305 -23.75 17.71 -11.07
C PHE A 305 -24.44 16.32 -11.08
N SER A 306 -25.04 15.97 -12.23
CA SER A 306 -25.83 14.74 -12.44
C SER A 306 -24.94 13.50 -12.46
N GLY A 307 -24.56 13.06 -11.26
CA GLY A 307 -23.59 12.02 -10.97
C GLY A 307 -23.19 12.01 -9.49
N GLY A 308 -23.48 13.11 -8.76
CA GLY A 308 -23.32 13.25 -7.33
C GLY A 308 -21.89 12.99 -6.91
N SER A 309 -21.02 13.99 -7.02
CA SER A 309 -19.71 13.92 -6.38
C SER A 309 -19.96 13.63 -4.90
N ASN A 310 -19.60 12.42 -4.46
CA ASN A 310 -19.90 11.97 -3.11
C ASN A 310 -18.95 12.61 -2.09
N ASN A 311 -17.98 13.42 -2.51
CA ASN A 311 -17.03 14.11 -1.66
C ASN A 311 -17.63 15.37 -1.02
N GLY A 312 -17.06 15.80 0.10
CA GLY A 312 -17.27 17.08 0.74
C GLY A 312 -16.34 18.14 0.17
N ILE A 313 -16.42 19.33 0.77
CA ILE A 313 -15.60 20.49 0.41
C ILE A 313 -15.03 21.07 1.70
N LEU A 314 -13.74 21.36 1.72
CA LEU A 314 -13.11 22.10 2.81
C LEU A 314 -12.99 23.57 2.41
N PHE A 315 -13.65 24.44 3.18
CA PHE A 315 -13.40 25.88 3.14
C PHE A 315 -12.58 26.28 4.36
N ALA A 316 -11.28 26.49 4.16
CA ALA A 316 -10.38 26.93 5.20
C ALA A 316 -10.56 28.43 5.47
N ASN A 317 -10.97 28.76 6.70
CA ASN A 317 -11.21 30.12 7.17
C ASN A 317 -10.12 30.53 8.17
N PRO A 318 -9.26 31.50 7.81
CA PRO A 318 -8.21 31.98 8.70
C PRO A 318 -8.75 32.48 10.04
N ILE A 319 -7.98 32.27 11.11
CA ILE A 319 -8.25 32.89 12.42
C ILE A 319 -8.23 34.44 12.28
N PRO A 320 -9.08 35.20 12.99
CA PRO A 320 -8.99 36.66 13.00
C PRO A 320 -7.59 37.13 13.40
N GLU A 321 -7.13 38.22 12.79
CA GLU A 321 -5.76 38.71 12.93
C GLU A 321 -5.38 39.02 14.38
N GLU A 322 -6.30 39.63 15.12
CA GLU A 322 -6.11 40.00 16.52
C GLU A 322 -5.97 38.80 17.48
N PHE A 323 -6.35 37.60 17.04
CA PHE A 323 -6.24 36.35 17.81
C PHE A 323 -5.20 35.37 17.25
N SER A 324 -4.54 35.71 16.13
CA SER A 324 -3.48 34.88 15.55
C SER A 324 -2.26 34.87 16.48
N LEU A 325 -1.76 33.68 16.81
CA LEU A 325 -0.54 33.57 17.60
C LEU A 325 0.70 33.83 16.73
N PRO A 326 1.81 34.33 17.30
CA PRO A 326 3.09 34.41 16.60
C PRO A 326 3.53 33.02 16.14
N LYS A 327 3.81 32.87 14.84
CA LYS A 327 4.11 31.57 14.23
C LYS A 327 5.30 30.87 14.87
N ALA A 328 6.40 31.60 15.10
CA ALA A 328 7.60 31.04 15.71
C ALA A 328 7.32 30.46 17.13
N ASP A 329 6.56 31.18 17.95
CA ASP A 329 6.27 30.78 19.32
C ASP A 329 5.38 29.54 19.38
N ILE A 330 4.34 29.49 18.54
CA ILE A 330 3.42 28.35 18.53
C ILE A 330 4.03 27.12 17.86
N ASP A 331 4.86 27.29 16.83
CA ASP A 331 5.58 26.17 16.19
C ASP A 331 6.53 25.50 17.19
N LEU A 332 7.28 26.26 17.98
CA LEU A 332 8.11 25.72 19.06
C LEU A 332 7.30 24.92 20.09
N ALA A 333 6.15 25.45 20.52
CA ALA A 333 5.28 24.76 21.47
C ALA A 333 4.68 23.48 20.88
N ILE A 334 4.34 23.48 19.60
CA ILE A 334 3.83 22.31 18.88
C ILE A 334 4.91 21.24 18.74
N ASP A 335 6.11 21.62 18.29
CA ASP A 335 7.23 20.70 18.07
C ASP A 335 7.60 19.99 19.38
N GLN A 336 7.69 20.74 20.47
CA GLN A 336 7.92 20.17 21.79
C GLN A 336 6.78 19.23 22.22
N ALA A 337 5.52 19.64 22.06
CA ALA A 337 4.38 18.80 22.45
C ALA A 337 4.30 17.48 21.64
N VAL A 338 4.62 17.52 20.34
CA VAL A 338 4.66 16.33 19.47
C VAL A 338 5.81 15.41 19.86
N GLN A 339 6.99 15.97 20.15
CA GLN A 339 8.16 15.20 20.60
C GLN A 339 7.88 14.49 21.93
N GLU A 340 7.32 15.21 22.91
CA GLU A 340 6.96 14.64 24.21
C GLU A 340 5.87 13.57 24.09
N ALA A 341 4.88 13.76 23.21
CA ALA A 341 3.84 12.76 22.95
C ALA A 341 4.45 11.44 22.43
N ALA A 342 5.42 11.53 21.51
CA ALA A 342 6.11 10.38 20.96
C ALA A 342 6.98 9.66 22.02
N GLN A 343 7.72 10.42 22.84
CA GLN A 343 8.56 9.87 23.92
C GLN A 343 7.73 9.14 25.00
N LEU A 344 6.55 9.66 25.32
CA LEU A 344 5.65 9.08 26.32
C LEU A 344 4.70 8.01 25.77
N GLY A 345 4.79 7.69 24.46
CA GLY A 345 4.01 6.62 23.83
C GLY A 345 2.53 6.93 23.63
N PHE A 346 2.15 8.22 23.51
CA PHE A 346 0.77 8.60 23.20
C PHE A 346 0.50 8.39 21.70
N HIS A 347 -0.35 7.41 21.39
CA HIS A 347 -0.70 7.04 20.01
C HIS A 347 -2.21 6.98 19.78
N GLY A 348 -2.62 7.07 18.51
CA GLY A 348 -4.02 6.96 18.08
C GLY A 348 -4.93 7.98 18.77
N HIS A 349 -6.09 7.54 19.24
CA HIS A 349 -7.12 8.45 19.77
C HIS A 349 -6.71 9.24 21.03
N LEU A 350 -5.65 8.79 21.74
CA LEU A 350 -5.10 9.45 22.94
C LEU A 350 -4.08 10.55 22.60
N ASN A 351 -3.57 10.58 21.36
CA ASN A 351 -2.52 11.51 20.94
C ASN A 351 -3.00 12.97 20.92
N THR A 352 -4.12 13.25 20.23
CA THR A 352 -4.66 14.62 20.11
C THR A 352 -4.99 15.28 21.46
N PRO A 353 -5.69 14.63 22.42
CA PRO A 353 -5.95 15.25 23.72
C PRO A 353 -4.66 15.61 24.49
N PHE A 354 -3.64 14.75 24.43
CA PHE A 354 -2.36 15.02 25.07
C PHE A 354 -1.66 16.25 24.46
N ILE A 355 -1.50 16.28 23.13
CA ILE A 355 -0.83 17.38 22.43
C ILE A 355 -1.53 18.72 22.72
N LEU A 356 -2.86 18.77 22.65
CA LEU A 356 -3.61 20.01 22.93
C LEU A 356 -3.46 20.47 24.38
N SER A 357 -3.46 19.54 25.35
CA SER A 357 -3.19 19.86 26.75
C SER A 357 -1.78 20.42 26.92
N ARG A 358 -0.80 19.83 26.24
CA ARG A 358 0.59 20.26 26.36
C ARG A 358 0.86 21.61 25.69
N ILE A 359 0.26 21.87 24.52
CA ILE A 359 0.30 23.20 23.88
C ILE A 359 -0.30 24.26 24.81
N LYS A 360 -1.41 23.97 25.50
CA LYS A 360 -1.99 24.90 26.49
C LYS A 360 -0.97 25.29 27.56
N GLU A 361 -0.26 24.31 28.13
CA GLU A 361 0.77 24.57 29.14
C GLU A 361 1.94 25.40 28.59
N LEU A 362 2.49 24.99 27.44
CA LEU A 362 3.65 25.64 26.82
C LEU A 362 3.35 27.08 26.37
N THR A 363 2.12 27.33 25.94
CA THR A 363 1.62 28.67 25.56
C THR A 363 1.15 29.51 26.76
N LYS A 364 1.29 29.03 28.00
CA LYS A 364 0.78 29.68 29.22
C LYS A 364 -0.72 30.05 29.11
N GLY A 365 -1.48 29.24 28.37
CA GLY A 365 -2.91 29.40 28.17
C GLY A 365 -3.35 30.26 26.99
N SER A 366 -2.44 30.93 26.25
CA SER A 366 -2.83 31.82 25.13
C SER A 366 -3.48 31.09 23.95
N SER A 367 -3.26 29.79 23.81
CA SER A 367 -3.93 28.93 22.82
C SER A 367 -5.44 28.76 23.06
N ILE A 368 -5.96 28.97 24.27
CA ILE A 368 -7.40 28.83 24.55
C ILE A 368 -8.21 29.98 23.93
N PRO A 369 -7.89 31.27 24.17
CA PRO A 369 -8.56 32.38 23.51
C PRO A 369 -8.49 32.30 21.99
N ALA A 370 -7.33 31.95 21.42
CA ALA A 370 -7.17 31.77 19.98
C ALA A 370 -8.08 30.66 19.44
N ASN A 371 -8.13 29.51 20.12
CA ASN A 371 -9.03 28.40 19.75
C ASN A 371 -10.50 28.82 19.82
N ARG A 372 -10.91 29.58 20.84
CA ARG A 372 -12.28 30.09 20.91
C ARG A 372 -12.59 31.02 19.73
N ALA A 373 -11.72 32.00 19.46
CA ALA A 373 -11.93 32.98 18.41
C ALA A 373 -12.01 32.36 17.01
N LEU A 374 -11.15 31.38 16.70
CA LEU A 374 -11.21 30.68 15.41
C LEU A 374 -12.52 29.88 15.26
N ILE A 375 -13.01 29.22 16.33
CA ILE A 375 -14.26 28.45 16.26
C ILE A 375 -15.44 29.40 16.01
N GLU A 376 -15.51 30.49 16.75
CA GLU A 376 -16.58 31.50 16.62
C GLU A 376 -16.57 32.12 15.21
N SER A 377 -15.39 32.43 14.67
CA SER A 377 -15.20 32.91 13.29
C SER A 377 -15.69 31.89 12.26
N ASN A 378 -15.32 30.62 12.41
CA ASN A 378 -15.71 29.55 11.50
C ASN A 378 -17.22 29.30 11.51
N VAL A 379 -17.85 29.31 12.69
CA VAL A 379 -19.31 29.14 12.82
C VAL A 379 -20.06 30.33 12.21
N ALA A 380 -19.55 31.56 12.40
CA ALA A 380 -20.12 32.73 11.74
C ALA A 380 -19.99 32.64 10.21
N MET A 381 -18.82 32.24 9.69
CA MET A 381 -18.60 32.07 8.25
C MET A 381 -19.44 30.94 7.67
N ALA A 382 -19.52 29.79 8.33
CA ALA A 382 -20.40 28.67 7.96
C ALA A 382 -21.87 29.13 7.85
N THR A 383 -22.30 29.99 8.77
CA THR A 383 -23.67 30.54 8.73
C THR A 383 -23.88 31.45 7.53
N LYS A 384 -22.93 32.33 7.21
CA LYS A 384 -22.98 33.18 6.00
C LYS A 384 -23.03 32.33 4.73
N VAL A 385 -22.22 31.28 4.63
CA VAL A 385 -22.23 30.33 3.50
C VAL A 385 -23.57 29.62 3.40
N ALA A 386 -24.12 29.11 4.51
CA ALA A 386 -25.42 28.45 4.51
C ALA A 386 -26.55 29.40 4.10
N PHE A 387 -26.48 30.67 4.51
CA PHE A 387 -27.42 31.72 4.12
C PHE A 387 -27.36 31.98 2.61
N GLU A 388 -26.19 32.20 2.03
CA GLU A 388 -26.05 32.39 0.58
C GLU A 388 -26.47 31.14 -0.21
N LEU A 389 -26.15 29.94 0.28
CA LEU A 389 -26.60 28.69 -0.33
C LEU A 389 -28.13 28.56 -0.34
N SER A 390 -28.81 29.02 0.71
CA SER A 390 -30.28 29.05 0.77
C SER A 390 -30.89 29.96 -0.30
N ARG A 391 -30.18 31.02 -0.73
CA ARG A 391 -30.64 31.93 -1.79
C ARG A 391 -30.57 31.28 -3.17
N PHE A 392 -29.54 30.47 -3.44
CA PHE A 392 -29.43 29.72 -4.70
C PHE A 392 -30.47 28.61 -4.84
N LYS A 393 -30.96 28.06 -3.72
CA LYS A 393 -31.98 27.00 -3.72
C LYS A 393 -33.41 27.50 -3.87
N LYS A 394 -33.67 28.78 -3.60
CA LYS A 394 -35.00 29.36 -3.84
C LYS A 394 -35.21 29.53 -5.35
N PRO A 395 -36.37 29.14 -5.90
CA PRO A 395 -36.70 29.47 -7.28
C PRO A 395 -36.68 31.00 -7.42
N LEU A 396 -35.89 31.51 -8.35
CA LEU A 396 -35.81 32.94 -8.64
C LEU A 396 -37.20 33.42 -9.10
N SER A 397 -37.92 34.11 -8.23
CA SER A 397 -39.08 34.92 -8.61
C SER A 397 -38.56 36.20 -9.27
N PHE A 398 -38.19 36.13 -10.55
CA PHE A 398 -37.98 37.33 -11.33
C PHE A 398 -39.33 37.94 -11.66
N SER A 399 -39.59 39.13 -11.12
CA SER A 399 -40.61 40.04 -11.63
C SER A 399 -40.28 40.40 -13.08
N ASN A 400 -41.25 40.18 -13.96
CA ASN A 400 -41.22 40.55 -15.37
C ASN A 400 -40.80 42.02 -15.56
N SER A 401 -39.65 42.25 -16.22
CA SER A 401 -39.48 43.39 -17.11
C SER A 401 -38.83 42.91 -18.40
N THR A 402 -39.69 42.66 -19.37
CA THR A 402 -39.41 42.34 -20.77
C THR A 402 -38.65 43.48 -21.44
N GLN A 403 -37.51 43.18 -22.07
CA GLN A 403 -37.10 43.76 -23.35
C GLN A 403 -36.25 42.72 -24.11
N PRO A 404 -36.65 42.31 -25.32
CA PRO A 404 -35.82 41.46 -26.18
C PRO A 404 -34.88 42.35 -27.00
N VAL A 405 -33.57 42.06 -26.96
CA VAL A 405 -32.62 42.65 -27.92
C VAL A 405 -32.18 41.56 -28.88
N SER A 406 -32.49 41.79 -30.15
CA SER A 406 -32.25 40.98 -31.33
C SER A 406 -30.76 40.84 -31.66
N LEU A 407 -30.35 39.61 -32.00
CA LEU A 407 -29.12 39.36 -32.75
C LEU A 407 -29.33 39.79 -34.20
N GLU A 408 -28.65 40.86 -34.63
CA GLU A 408 -28.17 41.01 -36.00
C GLU A 408 -27.21 42.20 -36.12
N GLN A 409 -26.11 41.96 -36.87
CA GLN A 409 -25.18 42.92 -37.48
C GLN A 409 -24.08 43.56 -36.61
N LEU A 410 -22.86 43.05 -36.80
CA LEU A 410 -21.68 43.84 -37.23
C LEU A 410 -20.60 42.86 -37.77
N GLY A 411 -20.50 42.75 -39.10
CA GLY A 411 -19.22 42.45 -39.77
C GLY A 411 -18.31 43.68 -39.68
N GLU A 412 -17.02 43.68 -40.01
CA GLU A 412 -16.15 42.81 -40.78
C GLU A 412 -14.69 43.10 -40.33
N GLY A 413 -13.75 42.19 -40.61
CA GLY A 413 -12.36 42.59 -40.87
C GLY A 413 -11.25 41.69 -40.34
N ARG A 414 -10.87 40.67 -41.13
CA ARG A 414 -9.57 40.57 -41.84
C ARG A 414 -9.13 39.11 -42.15
N LYS A 415 -9.18 38.81 -43.45
CA LYS A 415 -8.28 38.02 -44.32
C LYS A 415 -7.68 36.67 -43.83
N PRO A 416 -7.92 35.58 -44.57
CA PRO A 416 -7.10 34.37 -44.58
C PRO A 416 -6.22 34.24 -45.84
N ALA A 417 -5.26 33.31 -45.76
CA ALA A 417 -4.49 32.59 -46.81
C ALA A 417 -2.97 32.89 -46.84
N PRO A 418 -2.09 31.93 -47.28
CA PRO A 418 -2.43 30.74 -48.07
C PRO A 418 -1.81 29.39 -47.65
N LYS A 419 -2.47 28.31 -48.12
CA LYS A 419 -1.90 26.99 -48.38
C LYS A 419 -1.38 26.94 -49.82
N ALA A 420 -0.27 26.23 -50.04
CA ALA A 420 0.10 25.46 -51.24
C ALA A 420 1.42 24.71 -50.91
N THR A 421 1.73 23.46 -51.29
CA THR A 421 1.16 22.52 -52.27
C THR A 421 1.77 21.11 -52.08
N LYS A 422 1.08 20.12 -52.66
CA LYS A 422 1.20 18.64 -52.60
C LYS A 422 2.49 18.03 -53.25
N ALA A 423 3.09 16.99 -52.64
CA ALA A 423 3.13 15.53 -53.00
C ALA A 423 4.18 15.16 -54.09
N PRO A 424 4.59 13.87 -54.34
CA PRO A 424 4.15 12.55 -53.80
C PRO A 424 5.36 11.70 -53.29
N HIS A 425 5.22 10.60 -52.53
CA HIS A 425 4.97 9.24 -53.04
C HIS A 425 4.84 8.25 -51.88
N SER A 426 3.95 7.28 -52.09
CA SER A 426 3.81 6.00 -51.39
C SER A 426 5.12 5.21 -51.27
N LEU A 427 5.32 4.48 -50.17
CA LEU A 427 5.77 3.08 -50.18
C LEU A 427 5.67 2.43 -48.78
N SER A 428 4.86 1.37 -48.75
CA SER A 428 4.94 0.13 -47.97
C SER A 428 5.51 0.15 -46.53
N THR A 429 4.65 -0.26 -45.61
CA THR A 429 4.90 -1.34 -44.63
C THR A 429 6.17 -2.14 -44.88
N SER A 430 7.13 -2.11 -43.96
CA SER A 430 8.04 -3.23 -43.65
C SER A 430 8.70 -3.04 -42.28
N LEU A 431 8.65 -4.12 -41.50
CA LEU A 431 9.40 -4.32 -40.28
C LEU A 431 10.89 -4.44 -40.63
N ASP A 432 11.67 -3.37 -40.49
CA ASP A 432 13.13 -3.48 -40.63
C ASP A 432 13.79 -3.69 -39.27
N ILE A 433 13.77 -4.98 -38.89
CA ILE A 433 14.78 -5.61 -38.05
C ILE A 433 16.11 -5.45 -38.78
N ILE A 434 17.04 -4.69 -38.21
CA ILE A 434 18.44 -4.68 -38.65
C ILE A 434 19.03 -6.04 -38.28
N SER A 435 18.92 -6.99 -39.22
CA SER A 435 19.68 -8.24 -39.22
C SER A 435 21.07 -7.96 -39.77
N LYS A 436 22.04 -7.74 -38.89
CA LYS A 436 23.44 -8.03 -39.22
C LYS A 436 23.64 -9.53 -39.04
N VAL A 437 24.07 -10.18 -40.12
CA VAL A 437 24.34 -11.61 -40.23
C VAL A 437 25.63 -11.99 -39.47
N GLN A 438 25.53 -13.13 -38.75
CA GLN A 438 26.57 -14.07 -38.24
C GLN A 438 27.35 -13.72 -36.95
N PRO A 439 27.86 -14.72 -36.18
CA PRO A 439 27.87 -16.19 -36.38
C PRO A 439 27.10 -16.99 -35.28
N HIS A 440 27.13 -18.32 -35.35
CA HIS A 440 26.58 -19.26 -34.34
C HIS A 440 26.85 -18.79 -32.90
N ARG A 441 25.82 -18.29 -32.21
CA ARG A 441 25.94 -17.91 -30.79
C ARG A 441 25.92 -19.16 -29.92
N PRO A 442 26.81 -19.33 -28.93
CA PRO A 442 26.82 -20.49 -28.05
C PRO A 442 25.51 -20.65 -27.27
N ALA A 443 25.16 -21.88 -26.92
CA ALA A 443 24.08 -22.15 -25.96
C ALA A 443 24.49 -21.64 -24.58
N ALA A 444 23.54 -21.17 -23.78
CA ALA A 444 23.79 -20.77 -22.40
C ALA A 444 23.30 -21.88 -21.47
N ASP A 445 24.13 -22.32 -20.53
CA ASP A 445 23.74 -23.30 -19.50
C ASP A 445 22.83 -22.67 -18.45
N ILE A 446 23.06 -21.40 -18.14
CA ILE A 446 22.32 -20.59 -17.16
C ILE A 446 21.78 -19.33 -17.84
N LEU A 447 20.46 -19.15 -17.81
CA LEU A 447 19.81 -17.91 -18.24
C LEU A 447 19.36 -17.10 -17.03
N VAL A 448 19.60 -15.80 -17.03
CA VAL A 448 19.10 -14.90 -15.97
C VAL A 448 18.24 -13.82 -16.60
N PHE A 449 16.92 -13.91 -16.41
CA PHE A 449 15.97 -12.86 -16.79
C PHE A 449 15.80 -11.91 -15.61
N GLY A 450 16.52 -10.79 -15.61
CA GLY A 450 16.47 -9.88 -14.48
C GLY A 450 16.89 -8.47 -14.80
N SER A 451 16.72 -7.62 -13.80
CA SER A 451 17.07 -6.20 -13.84
C SER A 451 18.56 -5.95 -14.04
N LEU A 452 18.83 -4.85 -14.73
CA LEU A 452 20.14 -4.30 -15.02
C LEU A 452 20.01 -2.79 -14.84
N ALA A 453 20.79 -2.21 -13.94
CA ALA A 453 20.66 -0.81 -13.55
C ALA A 453 22.03 -0.16 -13.36
N GLN A 454 22.05 1.17 -13.43
CA GLN A 454 23.17 1.97 -12.96
C GLN A 454 22.92 2.35 -11.50
N ASP A 455 23.80 1.90 -10.61
CA ASP A 455 23.84 2.29 -9.21
C ASP A 455 24.73 3.55 -9.06
N VAL A 456 24.25 4.54 -8.33
CA VAL A 456 24.91 5.81 -8.06
C VAL A 456 24.96 6.00 -6.56
N SER A 457 26.14 5.94 -5.95
CA SER A 457 26.35 6.16 -4.52
C SER A 457 26.94 7.54 -4.28
N CYS A 458 26.23 8.37 -3.52
CA CYS A 458 26.60 9.72 -3.12
C CYS A 458 27.03 9.71 -1.64
N ASP A 459 28.32 9.55 -1.38
CA ASP A 459 28.87 9.49 -0.02
C ASP A 459 29.15 10.90 0.51
N TYR A 460 28.44 11.33 1.57
CA TYR A 460 28.64 12.64 2.17
C TYR A 460 30.06 12.79 2.74
N SER A 461 30.73 13.88 2.37
CA SER A 461 32.13 14.13 2.74
C SER A 461 32.27 15.58 3.24
N PRO A 462 32.02 15.85 4.54
CA PRO A 462 32.24 17.18 5.09
C PRO A 462 33.73 17.54 4.99
N GLU A 463 34.04 18.76 4.53
CA GLU A 463 35.43 19.24 4.52
C GLU A 463 35.97 19.29 5.96
N THR A 464 37.04 18.53 6.23
CA THR A 464 37.91 18.81 7.36
C THR A 464 38.66 20.10 7.05
N GLN A 465 38.09 21.24 7.41
CA GLN A 465 38.88 22.45 7.50
C GLN A 465 39.99 22.21 8.53
N THR A 466 41.24 22.42 8.11
CA THR A 466 42.39 22.52 9.00
C THR A 466 42.06 23.51 10.11
N LEU A 467 41.78 22.99 11.31
CA LEU A 467 41.45 23.80 12.48
C LEU A 467 42.66 24.68 12.83
N ASN A 468 42.53 25.99 12.62
CA ASN A 468 43.26 26.96 13.42
C ASN A 468 42.77 26.78 14.87
N ALA A 469 43.71 26.68 15.82
CA ALA A 469 43.46 26.31 17.22
C ALA A 469 42.58 27.30 18.02
N ASP A 470 42.05 28.36 17.39
CA ASP A 470 41.32 29.45 18.04
C ASP A 470 39.87 29.65 17.52
N ALA A 471 39.29 28.70 16.78
CA ALA A 471 37.90 28.81 16.32
C ALA A 471 36.88 28.27 17.37
N PRO A 472 35.74 28.96 17.60
CA PRO A 472 34.77 28.60 18.63
C PRO A 472 34.07 27.25 18.37
N LEU A 473 33.67 26.58 19.47
CA LEU A 473 33.22 25.19 19.58
C LEU A 473 31.90 24.81 18.82
N ASP A 474 31.36 25.71 17.99
CA ASP A 474 30.06 25.53 17.29
C ASP A 474 30.20 24.96 15.86
N LEU A 475 31.42 24.75 15.37
CA LEU A 475 31.67 24.02 14.11
C LEU A 475 31.65 22.50 14.35
N GLN A 476 30.52 21.97 14.81
CA GLN A 476 30.30 20.53 14.79
C GLN A 476 30.07 20.11 13.33
N THR A 477 31.07 19.44 12.75
CA THR A 477 30.95 18.75 11.46
C THR A 477 29.73 17.84 11.52
N HIS A 478 28.67 18.17 10.78
CA HIS A 478 27.50 17.31 10.68
C HIS A 478 27.95 15.94 10.14
N SER A 479 27.43 14.85 10.72
CA SER A 479 27.76 13.49 10.27
C SER A 479 26.87 13.04 9.10
N SER A 480 25.85 13.81 8.74
CA SER A 480 24.86 13.47 7.72
C SER A 480 24.57 14.68 6.82
N PRO A 481 24.25 14.47 5.53
CA PRO A 481 23.92 15.56 4.61
C PRO A 481 22.76 16.42 5.12
N GLN A 482 22.89 17.73 4.99
CA GLN A 482 21.89 18.71 5.37
C GLN A 482 20.78 18.82 4.32
N SER A 483 19.52 18.77 4.76
CA SER A 483 18.37 18.98 3.88
C SER A 483 18.30 20.42 3.35
N HIS A 484 17.71 20.58 2.15
CA HIS A 484 17.47 21.88 1.51
C HIS A 484 18.72 22.70 1.14
N THR A 485 19.90 22.09 1.14
CA THR A 485 21.14 22.70 0.65
C THR A 485 21.95 21.71 -0.20
N SER A 486 22.97 22.22 -0.90
CA SER A 486 23.94 21.38 -1.61
C SER A 486 24.95 20.81 -0.63
N ASN A 487 25.18 19.49 -0.71
CA ASN A 487 26.10 18.79 0.15
C ASN A 487 27.34 18.37 -0.65
N ILE A 488 28.52 18.58 -0.07
CA ILE A 488 29.76 18.07 -0.64
C ILE A 488 29.77 16.55 -0.44
N ALA A 489 29.89 15.81 -1.55
CA ALA A 489 29.85 14.36 -1.55
C ALA A 489 30.83 13.79 -2.58
N LYS A 490 31.27 12.56 -2.34
CA LYS A 490 31.97 11.74 -3.32
C LYS A 490 30.93 10.87 -4.03
N ILE A 491 30.75 11.10 -5.33
CA ILE A 491 29.81 10.34 -6.15
C ILE A 491 30.55 9.22 -6.87
N THR A 492 30.03 8.01 -6.78
CA THR A 492 30.56 6.83 -7.47
C THR A 492 29.44 6.14 -8.25
N ASN A 493 29.75 5.69 -9.46
CA ASN A 493 28.82 5.00 -10.34
C ASN A 493 29.29 3.55 -10.47
N SER A 494 28.39 2.59 -10.28
CA SER A 494 28.62 1.16 -10.49
C SER A 494 27.44 0.54 -11.22
N ILE A 495 27.65 -0.61 -11.83
CA ILE A 495 26.57 -1.41 -12.37
C ILE A 495 25.89 -2.21 -11.24
N GLY A 496 24.58 -2.37 -11.35
CA GLY A 496 23.77 -3.07 -10.36
C GLY A 496 22.51 -3.69 -10.96
N GLY A 497 21.57 -4.03 -10.09
CA GLY A 497 20.37 -4.79 -10.42
C GLY A 497 20.48 -6.26 -10.02
N VAL A 498 19.36 -6.82 -9.56
CA VAL A 498 19.32 -8.20 -9.05
C VAL A 498 19.66 -9.22 -10.15
N GLY A 499 19.16 -9.00 -11.37
CA GLY A 499 19.48 -9.87 -12.51
C GLY A 499 20.98 -9.85 -12.83
N HIS A 500 21.56 -8.65 -12.85
CA HIS A 500 22.99 -8.46 -13.02
C HIS A 500 23.79 -9.19 -11.95
N ASN A 501 23.51 -8.93 -10.66
CA ASN A 501 24.28 -9.50 -9.55
C ASN A 501 24.22 -11.04 -9.52
N VAL A 502 23.03 -11.62 -9.75
CA VAL A 502 22.88 -13.09 -9.83
C VAL A 502 23.67 -13.65 -11.01
N ALA A 503 23.61 -13.00 -12.18
CA ALA A 503 24.35 -13.43 -13.37
C ALA A 503 25.86 -13.34 -13.17
N LEU A 504 26.35 -12.25 -12.58
CA LEU A 504 27.76 -12.03 -12.31
C LEU A 504 28.30 -13.03 -11.28
N ALA A 505 27.56 -13.25 -10.19
CA ALA A 505 27.93 -14.24 -9.18
C ALA A 505 28.00 -15.64 -9.78
N ALA A 506 26.96 -16.05 -10.52
CA ALA A 506 26.95 -17.33 -11.23
C ALA A 506 28.12 -17.41 -12.22
N HIS A 507 28.39 -16.36 -13.00
CA HIS A 507 29.48 -16.33 -13.99
C HIS A 507 30.85 -16.50 -13.35
N ARG A 508 31.13 -15.81 -12.23
CA ARG A 508 32.41 -15.88 -11.52
C ARG A 508 32.70 -17.29 -10.99
N VAL A 509 31.67 -18.05 -10.61
CA VAL A 509 31.82 -19.43 -10.12
C VAL A 509 31.41 -20.50 -11.14
N ALA A 510 31.01 -20.13 -12.36
CA ALA A 510 30.46 -21.04 -13.36
C ALA A 510 31.50 -22.00 -13.93
N GLY A 511 32.78 -21.62 -13.94
CA GLY A 511 33.87 -22.38 -14.56
C GLY A 511 33.63 -22.57 -16.05
N ASN A 512 33.39 -23.80 -16.49
CA ASN A 512 33.13 -24.11 -17.91
C ASN A 512 31.68 -23.82 -18.34
N LEU A 513 30.76 -23.55 -17.40
CA LEU A 513 29.37 -23.25 -17.73
C LEU A 513 29.24 -21.82 -18.29
N THR A 514 28.28 -21.67 -19.18
CA THR A 514 27.98 -20.39 -19.83
C THR A 514 26.78 -19.71 -19.17
N VAL A 515 26.95 -18.44 -18.77
CA VAL A 515 25.90 -17.62 -18.15
C VAL A 515 25.50 -16.51 -19.10
N LYS A 516 24.19 -16.27 -19.24
CA LYS A 516 23.65 -15.20 -20.09
C LYS A 516 22.62 -14.38 -19.35
N LEU A 517 22.88 -13.07 -19.26
CA LEU A 517 21.94 -12.07 -18.73
C LEU A 517 20.97 -11.62 -19.83
N CYS A 518 19.68 -11.83 -19.60
CA CYS A 518 18.57 -11.38 -20.43
C CYS A 518 17.89 -10.17 -19.76
N SER A 519 18.21 -8.95 -20.22
CA SER A 519 17.73 -7.71 -19.59
C SER A 519 17.34 -6.62 -20.60
N LYS A 520 17.03 -5.40 -20.12
CA LYS A 520 16.65 -4.24 -20.93
C LYS A 520 17.44 -3.00 -20.51
N VAL A 521 17.83 -2.21 -21.50
CA VAL A 521 18.32 -0.83 -21.32
C VAL A 521 17.66 0.07 -22.35
N ALA A 522 17.61 1.37 -22.09
CA ALA A 522 17.21 2.35 -23.08
C ALA A 522 18.39 2.71 -24.00
N ASP A 523 18.09 3.22 -25.19
CA ASP A 523 19.07 3.87 -26.07
C ASP A 523 19.39 5.29 -25.53
N ASP A 524 20.03 5.33 -24.37
CA ASP A 524 20.43 6.54 -23.64
C ASP A 524 21.90 6.45 -23.16
N PRO A 525 22.52 7.57 -22.70
CA PRO A 525 23.92 7.55 -22.25
C PRO A 525 24.18 6.56 -21.11
N VAL A 526 23.20 6.37 -20.22
CA VAL A 526 23.30 5.44 -19.09
C VAL A 526 23.29 4.00 -19.59
N GLY A 527 22.41 3.65 -20.53
CA GLY A 527 22.35 2.33 -21.15
C GLY A 527 23.65 1.98 -21.87
N THR A 528 24.26 2.95 -22.56
CA THR A 528 25.58 2.77 -23.17
C THR A 528 26.67 2.48 -22.14
N SER A 529 26.69 3.25 -21.03
CA SER A 529 27.64 3.06 -19.93
C SER A 529 27.50 1.70 -19.26
N VAL A 530 26.26 1.27 -18.99
CA VAL A 530 25.95 -0.02 -18.36
C VAL A 530 26.34 -1.19 -19.25
N LEU A 531 26.10 -1.11 -20.57
CA LEU A 531 26.53 -2.15 -21.51
C LEU A 531 28.06 -2.28 -21.57
N ALA A 532 28.79 -1.17 -21.56
CA ALA A 532 30.25 -1.19 -21.51
C ALA A 532 30.78 -1.79 -20.20
N ALA A 533 30.14 -1.48 -19.06
CA ALA A 533 30.50 -2.05 -17.77
C ALA A 533 30.29 -3.57 -17.72
N LEU A 534 29.17 -4.09 -18.28
CA LEU A 534 28.93 -5.53 -18.40
C LEU A 534 30.04 -6.27 -19.15
N GLU A 535 30.52 -5.69 -20.26
CA GLU A 535 31.59 -6.28 -21.06
C GLU A 535 32.92 -6.32 -20.28
N ILE A 536 33.21 -5.30 -19.48
CA ILE A 536 34.40 -5.25 -18.59
C ILE A 536 34.34 -6.36 -17.53
N GLU A 537 33.14 -6.68 -17.02
CA GLU A 537 32.93 -7.75 -16.04
C GLU A 537 32.87 -9.15 -16.65
N GLY A 538 32.99 -9.28 -17.98
CA GLY A 538 33.02 -10.55 -18.70
C GLY A 538 31.64 -11.14 -19.00
N LEU A 539 30.56 -10.40 -18.76
CA LEU A 539 29.20 -10.84 -19.06
C LEU A 539 28.80 -10.55 -20.52
N ASP A 540 28.19 -11.55 -21.18
CA ASP A 540 27.71 -11.44 -22.55
C ASP A 540 26.51 -10.48 -22.66
N ALA A 541 26.75 -9.27 -23.19
CA ALA A 541 25.74 -8.25 -23.40
C ALA A 541 24.72 -8.59 -24.51
N THR A 542 24.92 -9.66 -25.31
CA THR A 542 24.00 -10.00 -26.42
C THR A 542 22.61 -10.45 -25.98
N GLY A 543 22.43 -10.74 -24.69
CA GLY A 543 21.13 -10.99 -24.07
C GLY A 543 20.38 -9.73 -23.66
N VAL A 544 20.99 -8.55 -23.69
CA VAL A 544 20.38 -7.28 -23.28
C VAL A 544 19.69 -6.59 -24.47
N MET A 545 18.40 -6.28 -24.31
CA MET A 545 17.61 -5.57 -25.30
C MET A 545 17.76 -4.06 -25.14
N VAL A 546 18.17 -3.37 -26.21
CA VAL A 546 18.22 -1.91 -26.27
C VAL A 546 16.90 -1.36 -26.82
N LEU A 547 16.18 -0.59 -26.02
CA LEU A 547 14.91 0.03 -26.37
C LEU A 547 15.12 1.43 -26.96
N ARG A 548 14.82 1.61 -28.25
CA ARG A 548 14.86 2.91 -28.91
C ARG A 548 13.57 3.68 -28.65
N SER A 549 13.69 4.94 -28.25
CA SER A 549 12.54 5.84 -28.18
C SER A 549 12.02 6.09 -29.60
N GLN A 550 10.78 5.68 -29.90
CA GLN A 550 10.15 5.99 -31.18
C GLN A 550 9.66 7.44 -31.14
N ILE A 551 10.11 8.24 -32.11
CA ILE A 551 9.80 9.69 -32.25
C ILE A 551 8.27 9.99 -32.26
N ASN A 552 7.41 8.98 -32.46
CA ASN A 552 5.95 9.12 -32.55
C ASN A 552 5.14 8.25 -31.57
N GLN A 553 5.72 7.76 -30.46
CA GLN A 553 4.91 7.15 -29.38
C GLN A 553 5.17 7.87 -28.04
N PRO A 554 4.12 8.20 -27.26
CA PRO A 554 4.29 8.79 -25.95
C PRO A 554 4.84 7.74 -24.97
N GLY A 555 6.07 7.96 -24.51
CA GLY A 555 6.79 7.11 -23.56
C GLY A 555 8.29 7.16 -23.81
N HIS A 556 9.00 8.06 -23.14
CA HIS A 556 10.47 8.04 -23.14
C HIS A 556 10.92 6.93 -22.18
N HIS A 557 11.60 5.90 -22.68
CA HIS A 557 12.20 4.87 -21.84
C HIS A 557 13.54 5.39 -21.29
N THR A 558 13.77 5.28 -20.00
CA THR A 558 15.04 5.57 -19.32
C THR A 558 15.68 4.25 -18.89
N THR A 559 17.01 4.15 -19.00
CA THR A 559 17.73 3.01 -18.40
C THR A 559 17.55 3.05 -16.89
N ALA A 560 17.34 1.89 -16.27
CA ALA A 560 17.09 1.80 -14.84
C ALA A 560 18.26 2.36 -14.02
N GLN A 561 17.93 3.09 -12.96
CA GLN A 561 18.89 3.76 -12.10
C GLN A 561 18.51 3.60 -10.64
N TYR A 562 19.51 3.42 -9.78
CA TYR A 562 19.39 3.42 -8.34
C TYR A 562 20.35 4.48 -7.78
N VAL A 563 19.84 5.45 -7.05
CA VAL A 563 20.63 6.52 -6.44
C VAL A 563 20.54 6.39 -4.93
N ALA A 564 21.67 6.23 -4.25
CA ALA A 564 21.78 6.20 -2.80
C ALA A 564 22.57 7.41 -2.30
N VAL A 565 22.09 8.05 -1.24
CA VAL A 565 22.79 9.12 -0.51
C VAL A 565 23.13 8.57 0.86
N ASN A 566 24.42 8.62 1.20
CA ASN A 566 24.93 8.08 2.45
C ASN A 566 25.53 9.19 3.32
N ASP A 567 25.55 8.95 4.62
CA ASP A 567 26.16 9.85 5.60
C ASP A 567 27.71 9.71 5.62
N SER A 568 28.41 10.43 6.50
CA SER A 568 29.87 10.37 6.57
C SER A 568 30.43 9.04 7.07
N LYS A 569 29.58 8.17 7.63
CA LYS A 569 29.89 6.78 8.00
C LYS A 569 29.51 5.77 6.93
N LYS A 570 28.96 6.25 5.80
CA LYS A 570 28.38 5.44 4.71
C LYS A 570 27.07 4.74 5.09
N ASP A 571 26.40 5.18 6.13
CA ASP A 571 25.06 4.71 6.45
C ASP A 571 24.07 5.34 5.46
N LEU A 572 23.14 4.53 4.93
CA LEU A 572 22.16 5.00 3.95
C LEU A 572 21.20 6.03 4.59
N VAL A 573 21.15 7.23 4.01
CA VAL A 573 20.23 8.30 4.41
C VAL A 573 18.95 8.23 3.58
N VAL A 574 19.09 8.16 2.26
CA VAL A 574 17.96 8.05 1.33
C VAL A 574 18.38 7.36 0.05
N ALA A 575 17.50 6.56 -0.55
CA ALA A 575 17.69 6.01 -1.89
C ALA A 575 16.44 6.22 -2.76
N MET A 576 16.66 6.39 -4.06
CA MET A 576 15.65 6.50 -5.10
C MET A 576 15.94 5.47 -6.19
N ALA A 577 14.92 4.82 -6.74
CA ALA A 577 15.09 3.83 -7.79
C ALA A 577 14.08 4.07 -8.93
N ASP A 578 14.58 4.35 -10.13
CA ASP A 578 13.78 4.28 -11.36
C ASP A 578 14.00 2.92 -12.02
N MET A 579 12.96 2.07 -11.94
CA MET A 579 12.95 0.71 -12.52
C MET A 579 11.84 0.58 -13.57
N SER A 580 11.32 1.71 -14.09
CA SER A 580 10.13 1.78 -14.94
C SER A 580 10.26 0.97 -16.24
N ILE A 581 11.47 0.87 -16.81
CA ILE A 581 11.78 0.08 -18.00
C ILE A 581 11.42 -1.42 -17.90
N PHE A 582 11.34 -1.95 -16.67
CA PHE A 582 10.94 -3.35 -16.39
C PHE A 582 9.44 -3.47 -16.09
N THR A 583 8.76 -2.37 -15.78
CA THR A 583 7.32 -2.35 -15.44
C THR A 583 6.42 -1.93 -16.61
N ASP A 584 6.97 -1.30 -17.65
CA ASP A 584 6.21 -0.84 -18.81
C ASP A 584 5.83 -1.95 -19.81
N MET A 585 4.61 -1.82 -20.34
CA MET A 585 3.96 -2.60 -21.40
C MET A 585 3.66 -4.09 -21.15
N LYS A 586 2.42 -4.48 -21.49
CA LYS A 586 2.04 -5.88 -21.75
C LYS A 586 2.88 -6.41 -22.93
N PRO A 587 3.61 -7.52 -22.80
CA PRO A 587 4.30 -8.10 -23.94
C PRO A 587 3.30 -8.60 -24.98
N TRP A 588 3.44 -8.17 -26.24
CA TRP A 588 2.84 -8.87 -27.37
C TRP A 588 3.54 -10.21 -27.61
N SER A 589 4.85 -10.30 -27.31
CA SER A 589 5.64 -11.56 -27.32
C SER A 589 7.04 -11.40 -26.69
N ILE A 590 7.67 -12.50 -26.25
CA ILE A 590 9.12 -12.55 -25.89
C ILE A 590 9.97 -12.24 -27.15
N PRO A 591 11.06 -11.47 -27.07
CA PRO A 591 11.97 -11.26 -28.21
C PRO A 591 12.53 -12.57 -28.79
N GLU A 592 12.71 -12.63 -30.12
CA GLU A 592 13.10 -13.87 -30.81
C GLU A 592 14.43 -14.44 -30.30
N PHE A 593 15.43 -13.59 -30.03
CA PHE A 593 16.72 -14.06 -29.52
C PHE A 593 16.65 -14.66 -28.09
N TRP A 594 15.73 -14.19 -27.24
CA TRP A 594 15.44 -14.85 -25.96
C TRP A 594 14.72 -16.18 -26.16
N ARG A 595 13.78 -16.27 -27.13
CA ARG A 595 13.14 -17.56 -27.46
C ARG A 595 14.17 -18.57 -27.92
N GLN A 596 15.10 -18.17 -28.78
CA GLN A 596 16.19 -19.04 -29.24
C GLN A 596 17.08 -19.50 -28.08
N ALA A 597 17.39 -18.62 -27.13
CA ALA A 597 18.11 -19.01 -25.92
C ALA A 597 17.33 -20.03 -25.07
N ILE A 598 16.01 -19.83 -24.90
CA ILE A 598 15.14 -20.75 -24.16
C ILE A 598 15.01 -22.12 -24.85
N VAL A 599 14.90 -22.14 -26.19
CA VAL A 599 14.76 -23.38 -26.98
C VAL A 599 16.01 -24.27 -26.89
N LYS A 600 17.18 -23.68 -26.60
CA LYS A 600 18.41 -24.44 -26.37
C LYS A 600 18.46 -25.19 -25.03
N ASN A 601 17.35 -25.17 -24.27
CA ASN A 601 17.15 -25.95 -23.05
C ASN A 601 18.26 -25.72 -22.00
N PRO A 602 18.40 -24.48 -21.48
CA PRO A 602 19.35 -24.21 -20.40
C PRO A 602 19.06 -25.11 -19.20
N LYS A 603 20.11 -25.46 -18.44
CA LYS A 603 19.97 -26.26 -17.22
C LYS A 603 19.12 -25.52 -16.19
N TRP A 604 19.41 -24.23 -16.01
CA TRP A 604 18.68 -23.34 -15.10
C TRP A 604 18.32 -22.01 -15.75
N ALA A 605 17.15 -21.50 -15.38
CA ALA A 605 16.72 -20.14 -15.68
C ALA A 605 16.31 -19.42 -14.40
N VAL A 606 16.88 -18.24 -14.15
CA VAL A 606 16.49 -17.36 -13.03
C VAL A 606 15.56 -16.27 -13.56
N VAL A 607 14.51 -15.95 -12.81
CA VAL A 607 13.61 -14.82 -13.10
C VAL A 607 13.50 -13.96 -11.84
N ASP A 608 13.89 -12.69 -11.93
CA ASP A 608 13.72 -11.76 -10.79
C ASP A 608 12.31 -11.13 -10.77
N ALA A 609 11.92 -10.59 -9.62
CA ALA A 609 10.61 -9.95 -9.41
C ALA A 609 10.55 -8.48 -9.90
N ASN A 610 11.59 -7.94 -10.55
CA ASN A 610 11.56 -6.57 -11.08
C ASN A 610 10.65 -6.45 -12.30
N TRP A 611 10.51 -7.54 -13.06
CA TRP A 611 9.63 -7.63 -14.21
C TRP A 611 8.16 -7.42 -13.82
N HIS A 612 7.40 -6.80 -14.72
CA HIS A 612 5.94 -6.77 -14.61
C HIS A 612 5.36 -8.20 -14.52
N PRO A 613 4.32 -8.46 -13.69
CA PRO A 613 3.78 -9.82 -13.47
C PRO A 613 3.43 -10.60 -14.74
N THR A 614 2.98 -9.92 -15.79
CA THR A 614 2.66 -10.55 -17.09
C THR A 614 3.91 -11.07 -17.80
N TRP A 615 5.05 -10.39 -17.67
CA TRP A 615 6.35 -10.86 -18.20
C TRP A 615 6.80 -12.09 -17.43
N ILE A 616 6.79 -12.04 -16.10
CA ILE A 616 7.15 -13.18 -15.23
C ILE A 616 6.33 -14.42 -15.64
N LYS A 617 5.00 -14.29 -15.71
CA LYS A 617 4.12 -15.39 -16.12
C LYS A 617 4.45 -15.91 -17.51
N HIS A 618 4.64 -15.02 -18.48
CA HIS A 618 4.88 -15.42 -19.87
C HIS A 618 6.24 -16.12 -20.03
N LEU A 619 7.28 -15.64 -19.34
CA LEU A 619 8.61 -16.26 -19.28
C LEU A 619 8.53 -17.64 -18.64
N LEU A 620 7.97 -17.73 -17.42
CA LEU A 620 7.82 -18.99 -16.69
C LEU A 620 7.04 -20.04 -17.50
N ARG A 621 5.91 -19.65 -18.10
CA ARG A 621 5.12 -20.55 -18.96
C ARG A 621 5.93 -21.03 -20.15
N LYS A 622 6.77 -20.18 -20.76
CA LYS A 622 7.60 -20.56 -21.92
C LYS A 622 8.81 -21.42 -21.55
N LEU A 623 9.33 -21.27 -20.34
CA LEU A 623 10.36 -22.13 -19.77
C LEU A 623 9.81 -23.53 -19.42
N LYS A 624 8.53 -23.61 -19.02
CA LYS A 624 7.88 -24.85 -18.53
C LYS A 624 6.90 -25.53 -19.49
N TRP A 625 6.69 -25.00 -20.69
CA TRP A 625 5.59 -25.46 -21.56
C TRP A 625 5.75 -26.95 -21.95
N PRO A 626 4.74 -27.82 -21.72
CA PRO A 626 4.90 -29.28 -21.76
C PRO A 626 5.17 -29.93 -23.13
N SER A 627 4.92 -29.24 -24.25
CA SER A 627 4.99 -29.89 -25.58
C SER A 627 6.40 -30.18 -26.08
N ASP A 628 7.44 -29.68 -25.40
CA ASP A 628 8.80 -29.62 -25.97
C ASP A 628 9.84 -30.44 -25.20
N ASN A 629 9.43 -31.36 -24.30
CA ASN A 629 10.34 -32.25 -23.54
C ASN A 629 11.48 -31.49 -22.81
N ARG A 630 11.20 -30.26 -22.35
CA ARG A 630 12.20 -29.33 -21.78
C ARG A 630 12.43 -29.63 -20.30
N SER A 631 13.71 -29.74 -19.92
CA SER A 631 14.15 -30.07 -18.56
C SER A 631 14.53 -28.85 -17.73
N THR A 632 14.44 -27.63 -18.30
CA THR A 632 14.88 -26.40 -17.64
C THR A 632 14.25 -26.21 -16.27
N LYS A 633 15.13 -26.11 -15.27
CA LYS A 633 14.77 -25.74 -13.91
C LYS A 633 14.69 -24.23 -13.77
N THR A 634 13.78 -23.75 -12.95
CA THR A 634 13.45 -22.33 -12.84
C THR A 634 13.57 -21.87 -11.40
N ALA A 635 14.37 -20.83 -11.19
CA ALA A 635 14.48 -20.14 -9.91
C ALA A 635 13.82 -18.75 -9.99
N TYR A 636 13.18 -18.35 -8.90
CA TYR A 636 12.55 -17.04 -8.77
C TYR A 636 13.20 -16.25 -7.64
N GLU A 637 13.66 -15.03 -7.92
CA GLU A 637 14.21 -14.13 -6.90
C GLU A 637 13.21 -13.02 -6.56
N PRO A 638 12.70 -12.95 -5.33
CA PRO A 638 11.62 -12.03 -4.93
C PRO A 638 12.00 -10.54 -4.83
N VAL A 639 13.29 -10.17 -4.84
CA VAL A 639 13.87 -8.80 -4.88
C VAL A 639 13.55 -7.89 -3.69
N SER A 640 12.26 -7.69 -3.36
CA SER A 640 11.79 -6.86 -2.26
C SER A 640 10.35 -7.17 -1.89
N THR A 641 9.89 -6.76 -0.71
CA THR A 641 8.54 -7.07 -0.20
C THR A 641 7.39 -6.67 -1.15
N PRO A 642 7.39 -5.50 -1.84
CA PRO A 642 6.30 -5.16 -2.74
C PRO A 642 6.39 -5.89 -4.09
N LYS A 643 7.60 -6.33 -4.49
CA LYS A 643 7.84 -7.05 -5.74
C LYS A 643 7.54 -8.53 -5.58
N SER A 644 7.91 -9.13 -4.45
CA SER A 644 7.65 -10.54 -4.13
C SER A 644 6.15 -10.87 -4.15
N ALA A 645 5.32 -9.95 -3.64
CA ALA A 645 3.86 -10.06 -3.64
C ALA A 645 3.24 -10.20 -5.05
N ARG A 646 3.91 -9.69 -6.09
CA ARG A 646 3.40 -9.66 -7.48
C ARG A 646 3.22 -11.03 -8.11
N MET A 647 3.86 -12.06 -7.54
CA MET A 647 3.72 -13.46 -7.98
C MET A 647 2.30 -14.01 -7.80
N PHE A 648 1.54 -13.47 -6.83
CA PHE A 648 0.20 -13.95 -6.49
C PHE A 648 -0.88 -12.88 -6.72
N PRO A 649 -1.12 -12.39 -7.95
CA PRO A 649 -2.07 -11.31 -8.19
C PRO A 649 -3.54 -11.73 -7.94
N LYS A 650 -4.42 -10.74 -7.70
CA LYS A 650 -5.86 -10.95 -7.56
C LYS A 650 -6.45 -11.61 -8.81
N LYS A 651 -7.30 -12.63 -8.60
CA LYS A 651 -8.02 -13.36 -9.67
C LYS A 651 -9.02 -12.44 -10.38
N LEU A 652 -8.58 -11.69 -11.39
CA LEU A 652 -9.40 -10.91 -12.31
C LEU A 652 -9.56 -11.68 -13.64
N GLY A 653 -10.33 -12.77 -13.61
CA GLY A 653 -10.61 -13.62 -14.80
C GLY A 653 -9.72 -14.87 -14.95
N TYR A 654 -10.02 -15.67 -15.98
CA TYR A 654 -9.47 -17.03 -16.25
C TYR A 654 -7.97 -17.09 -16.56
N ASP A 655 -7.22 -16.01 -16.43
CA ASP A 655 -5.91 -15.87 -17.05
C ASP A 655 -4.75 -15.67 -16.08
N ILE A 656 -4.90 -15.87 -14.77
CA ILE A 656 -3.75 -15.73 -13.84
C ILE A 656 -3.84 -16.74 -12.68
N LEU A 657 -3.61 -18.01 -12.98
CA LEU A 657 -3.41 -19.03 -11.95
C LEU A 657 -1.97 -19.56 -12.03
N MET A 658 -1.30 -19.59 -10.88
CA MET A 658 -0.05 -20.32 -10.71
C MET A 658 -0.40 -21.79 -10.52
N PRO A 659 0.07 -22.71 -11.38
CA PRO A 659 -0.17 -24.13 -11.21
C PRO A 659 0.56 -24.64 -9.96
N THR A 660 -0.02 -25.67 -9.33
CA THR A 660 0.60 -26.37 -8.20
C THR A 660 1.42 -27.58 -8.67
N PHE A 661 2.27 -28.08 -7.79
CA PHE A 661 3.05 -29.29 -7.99
C PHE A 661 2.17 -30.48 -8.41
N PRO A 662 2.58 -31.30 -9.39
CA PRO A 662 3.90 -31.31 -10.07
C PRO A 662 4.01 -30.39 -11.30
N LEU A 663 2.97 -29.60 -11.60
CA LEU A 663 2.92 -28.68 -12.76
C LEU A 663 3.43 -27.27 -12.42
N HIS A 664 4.06 -27.10 -11.26
CA HIS A 664 4.55 -25.82 -10.76
C HIS A 664 5.49 -25.15 -11.77
N TYR A 665 5.43 -23.82 -11.81
CA TYR A 665 6.30 -23.06 -12.71
C TYR A 665 7.67 -22.73 -12.15
N ILE A 666 7.86 -22.77 -10.83
CA ILE A 666 9.08 -22.34 -10.15
C ILE A 666 9.55 -23.50 -9.28
N ASP A 667 10.77 -23.99 -9.51
CA ASP A 667 11.35 -25.08 -8.72
C ASP A 667 11.98 -24.57 -7.44
N LEU A 668 12.62 -23.39 -7.50
CA LEU A 668 13.39 -22.80 -6.39
C LEU A 668 13.03 -21.32 -6.18
N SER A 669 12.93 -20.89 -4.93
CA SER A 669 12.92 -19.46 -4.58
C SER A 669 13.79 -19.21 -3.35
N THR A 670 14.43 -18.04 -3.30
CA THR A 670 15.34 -17.63 -2.24
C THR A 670 14.85 -16.35 -1.52
N PRO A 671 13.66 -16.32 -0.89
CA PRO A 671 13.18 -15.13 -0.19
C PRO A 671 13.99 -14.85 1.09
N ASN A 672 14.09 -13.58 1.50
CA ASN A 672 14.30 -13.28 2.92
C ASN A 672 12.99 -13.42 3.72
N GLN A 673 13.05 -13.35 5.05
CA GLN A 673 11.86 -13.51 5.91
C GLN A 673 10.72 -12.53 5.61
N TYR A 674 11.04 -11.29 5.22
CA TYR A 674 10.04 -10.27 4.94
C TYR A 674 9.38 -10.49 3.59
N GLU A 675 10.16 -10.89 2.59
CA GLU A 675 9.66 -11.27 1.26
C GLU A 675 8.78 -12.51 1.33
N LEU A 676 9.17 -13.51 2.12
CA LEU A 676 8.40 -14.72 2.38
C LEU A 676 7.03 -14.36 2.99
N ALA A 677 7.03 -13.52 4.02
CA ALA A 677 5.80 -13.05 4.66
C ALA A 677 4.89 -12.30 3.68
N ALA A 678 5.47 -11.44 2.82
CA ALA A 678 4.70 -10.70 1.81
C ALA A 678 4.12 -11.61 0.71
N MET A 679 4.88 -12.60 0.25
CA MET A 679 4.42 -13.64 -0.68
C MET A 679 3.26 -14.44 -0.08
N HIS A 680 3.43 -14.90 1.17
CA HIS A 680 2.44 -15.67 1.89
C HIS A 680 1.14 -14.89 2.14
N ALA A 681 1.25 -13.67 2.66
CA ALA A 681 0.11 -12.80 2.91
C ALA A 681 -0.68 -12.53 1.62
N THR A 682 0.02 -12.24 0.52
CA THR A 682 -0.62 -11.96 -0.76
C THR A 682 -1.29 -13.21 -1.36
N ALA A 683 -0.65 -14.38 -1.27
CA ALA A 683 -1.24 -15.65 -1.69
C ALA A 683 -2.52 -15.97 -0.89
N LYS A 684 -2.49 -15.74 0.43
CA LYS A 684 -3.65 -15.90 1.32
C LYS A 684 -4.77 -14.93 0.96
N ASP A 685 -4.47 -13.63 0.91
CA ASP A 685 -5.47 -12.57 0.66
C ASP A 685 -6.14 -12.69 -0.71
N ASN A 686 -5.42 -13.27 -1.68
CA ASN A 686 -5.92 -13.51 -3.04
C ASN A 686 -6.48 -14.93 -3.24
N ASN A 687 -6.73 -15.68 -2.16
CA ASN A 687 -7.38 -17.00 -2.13
C ASN A 687 -6.65 -18.05 -2.99
N TYR A 688 -5.32 -18.09 -2.95
CA TYR A 688 -4.52 -19.17 -3.54
C TYR A 688 -4.51 -20.44 -2.69
N PHE A 689 -4.75 -20.32 -1.38
CA PHE A 689 -4.80 -21.44 -0.42
C PHE A 689 -6.18 -22.11 -0.30
N GLU A 690 -7.05 -21.86 -1.27
CA GLU A 690 -8.45 -22.32 -1.26
C GLU A 690 -8.78 -23.23 -2.45
N SER A 691 -7.83 -23.49 -3.37
CA SER A 691 -8.09 -24.35 -4.54
C SER A 691 -7.93 -25.83 -4.23
N ASP A 692 -8.71 -26.67 -4.93
CA ASP A 692 -8.66 -28.13 -4.76
C ASP A 692 -7.26 -28.68 -5.09
N GLU A 693 -6.59 -28.12 -6.09
CA GLU A 693 -5.23 -28.52 -6.46
C GLU A 693 -4.18 -28.15 -5.41
N TRP A 694 -4.42 -27.08 -4.64
CA TRP A 694 -3.56 -26.71 -3.51
C TRP A 694 -3.80 -27.66 -2.34
N TRP A 695 -5.06 -27.90 -1.97
CA TRP A 695 -5.41 -28.84 -0.90
C TRP A 695 -4.89 -30.25 -1.18
N LYS A 696 -4.96 -30.72 -2.44
CA LYS A 696 -4.41 -32.02 -2.85
C LYS A 696 -2.91 -32.15 -2.51
N VAL A 697 -2.13 -31.10 -2.71
CA VAL A 697 -0.69 -31.11 -2.38
C VAL A 697 -0.50 -31.04 -0.86
N ILE A 698 -1.25 -30.18 -0.17
CA ILE A 698 -1.15 -29.99 1.29
C ILE A 698 -1.50 -31.28 2.05
N ASP A 699 -2.58 -31.96 1.66
CA ASP A 699 -3.00 -33.22 2.27
C ASP A 699 -1.98 -34.34 2.03
N ALA A 700 -1.32 -34.33 0.86
CA ALA A 700 -0.26 -35.27 0.52
C ALA A 700 1.06 -35.01 1.28
N LEU A 701 1.21 -33.87 1.96
CA LEU A 701 2.38 -33.64 2.83
C LEU A 701 2.35 -34.53 4.07
N GLY A 702 1.18 -35.06 4.47
CA GLY A 702 1.07 -35.95 5.63
C GLY A 702 1.31 -35.25 6.98
N ILE A 703 1.09 -33.93 7.04
CA ILE A 703 1.21 -33.16 8.29
C ILE A 703 -0.09 -33.37 9.11
N PRO A 704 -0.01 -33.81 10.39
CA PRO A 704 -1.20 -34.07 11.20
C PRO A 704 -2.09 -32.85 11.39
N SER A 705 -3.42 -33.05 11.42
CA SER A 705 -4.41 -31.99 11.68
C SER A 705 -4.32 -31.40 13.10
N THR A 706 -3.67 -32.10 14.03
CA THR A 706 -3.31 -31.60 15.37
C THR A 706 -2.22 -30.52 15.33
N GLY A 707 -1.60 -30.29 14.17
CA GLY A 707 -0.51 -29.35 13.95
C GLY A 707 0.88 -29.98 14.10
N ALA A 708 1.90 -29.27 13.61
CA ALA A 708 3.31 -29.69 13.65
C ALA A 708 4.20 -28.68 14.40
N ARG A 709 3.63 -27.92 15.33
CA ARG A 709 4.35 -26.83 16.00
C ARG A 709 5.59 -27.32 16.75
N ASP A 710 5.49 -28.40 17.53
CA ASP A 710 6.64 -28.93 18.26
C ASP A 710 7.74 -29.43 17.30
N ARG A 711 7.35 -29.96 16.14
CA ARG A 711 8.28 -30.33 15.06
C ARG A 711 8.94 -29.10 14.44
N PHE A 712 8.19 -28.02 14.19
CA PHE A 712 8.77 -26.76 13.71
C PHE A 712 9.80 -26.20 14.68
N VAL A 713 9.50 -26.19 15.98
CA VAL A 713 10.45 -25.74 17.00
C VAL A 713 11.71 -26.60 17.02
N ALA A 714 11.58 -27.92 16.87
CA ALA A 714 12.71 -28.85 16.82
C ALA A 714 13.58 -28.71 15.56
N LEU A 715 12.97 -28.43 14.41
CA LEU A 715 13.66 -28.27 13.12
C LEU A 715 14.27 -26.87 12.92
N THR A 716 13.74 -25.88 13.66
CA THR A 716 14.15 -24.47 13.57
C THR A 716 14.49 -23.94 14.96
N ASN A 717 13.71 -23.00 15.49
CA ASN A 717 13.73 -22.56 16.87
C ASN A 717 12.35 -21.95 17.26
N ARG A 718 12.17 -21.63 18.55
CA ARG A 718 10.90 -21.06 19.05
C ARG A 718 10.57 -19.72 18.39
N LYS A 719 11.56 -18.83 18.22
CA LYS A 719 11.40 -17.49 17.63
C LYS A 719 10.88 -17.59 16.20
N MET A 720 11.57 -18.33 15.33
CA MET A 720 11.16 -18.54 13.93
C MET A 720 9.78 -19.20 13.81
N THR A 721 9.47 -20.14 14.70
CA THR A 721 8.16 -20.79 14.72
C THR A 721 7.04 -19.83 15.15
N ASP A 722 7.31 -18.92 16.08
CA ASP A 722 6.36 -17.89 16.54
C ASP A 722 6.14 -16.80 15.50
N GLU A 723 7.17 -16.46 14.73
CA GLU A 723 7.09 -15.60 13.55
C GLU A 723 6.35 -16.28 12.36
N GLY A 724 6.15 -17.60 12.44
CA GLY A 724 5.40 -18.39 11.48
C GLY A 724 6.19 -18.79 10.22
N ILE A 725 7.51 -18.61 10.20
CA ILE A 725 8.37 -18.87 9.03
C ILE A 725 8.20 -20.31 8.50
N PRO A 726 8.27 -21.38 9.33
CA PRO A 726 8.07 -22.75 8.85
C PRO A 726 6.69 -22.96 8.20
N LEU A 727 5.64 -22.43 8.82
CA LEU A 727 4.27 -22.54 8.31
C LEU A 727 4.11 -21.82 6.96
N GLN A 728 4.70 -20.63 6.82
CA GLN A 728 4.65 -19.85 5.59
C GLN A 728 5.31 -20.62 4.44
N THR A 729 6.47 -21.23 4.65
CA THR A 729 7.15 -22.05 3.62
C THR A 729 6.27 -23.23 3.19
N ILE A 730 5.67 -23.97 4.14
CA ILE A 730 4.82 -25.13 3.86
C ILE A 730 3.61 -24.77 3.00
N GLN A 731 2.94 -23.66 3.30
CA GLN A 731 1.75 -23.24 2.54
C GLN A 731 2.09 -22.76 1.12
N LEU A 732 3.36 -22.38 0.88
CA LEU A 732 3.87 -21.97 -0.43
C LEU A 732 4.49 -23.13 -1.24
N LEU A 733 4.86 -24.25 -0.59
CA LEU A 733 5.42 -25.44 -1.25
C LEU A 733 4.62 -25.94 -2.48
N PRO A 734 3.28 -25.91 -2.47
CA PRO A 734 2.52 -26.31 -3.65
C PRO A 734 2.86 -25.50 -4.91
N PHE A 735 3.27 -24.25 -4.78
CA PHE A 735 3.64 -23.39 -5.92
C PHE A 735 5.16 -23.35 -6.17
N ILE A 736 5.95 -23.55 -5.10
CA ILE A 736 7.41 -23.47 -5.10
C ILE A 736 7.94 -24.66 -4.28
N PRO A 737 8.23 -25.81 -4.90
CA PRO A 737 8.57 -27.04 -4.17
C PRO A 737 9.86 -26.97 -3.36
N THR A 738 10.73 -26.00 -3.62
CA THR A 738 11.97 -25.77 -2.86
C THR A 738 12.10 -24.29 -2.50
N ILE A 739 12.16 -23.98 -1.21
CA ILE A 739 12.30 -22.61 -0.70
C ILE A 739 13.53 -22.55 0.21
N LEU A 740 14.45 -21.63 -0.10
CA LEU A 740 15.62 -21.31 0.73
C LEU A 740 15.40 -19.93 1.37
N THR A 741 14.93 -19.89 2.60
CA THR A 741 14.67 -18.64 3.30
C THR A 741 15.96 -18.08 3.88
N LYS A 742 16.40 -16.91 3.40
CA LYS A 742 17.59 -16.19 3.88
C LYS A 742 17.25 -15.48 5.21
N LEU A 743 17.94 -15.83 6.30
CA LEU A 743 17.65 -15.35 7.66
C LEU A 743 18.81 -14.53 8.27
N GLY A 744 19.71 -14.03 7.42
CA GLY A 744 20.86 -13.23 7.84
C GLY A 744 21.77 -14.02 8.79
N ALA A 745 22.01 -13.49 9.98
CA ALA A 745 22.86 -14.12 10.98
C ALA A 745 22.34 -15.47 11.50
N GLU A 746 21.05 -15.79 11.31
CA GLU A 746 20.49 -17.09 11.67
C GLU A 746 20.69 -18.16 10.58
N GLY A 747 21.29 -17.79 9.43
CA GLY A 747 21.62 -18.70 8.33
C GLY A 747 20.52 -18.82 7.28
N VAL A 748 20.28 -20.04 6.79
CA VAL A 748 19.32 -20.34 5.72
C VAL A 748 18.41 -21.49 6.11
N LEU A 749 17.09 -21.27 6.09
CA LEU A 749 16.10 -22.33 6.27
C LEU A 749 15.70 -22.91 4.91
N MET A 750 16.01 -24.18 4.69
CA MET A 750 15.58 -24.93 3.52
C MET A 750 14.29 -25.69 3.83
N THR A 751 13.29 -25.55 2.96
CA THR A 751 12.06 -26.37 2.97
C THR A 751 11.84 -26.94 1.56
N GLU A 752 11.72 -28.27 1.44
CA GLU A 752 11.63 -28.97 0.15
C GLU A 752 10.57 -30.09 0.15
N LEU A 753 9.84 -30.22 -0.96
CA LEU A 753 9.04 -31.41 -1.28
C LEU A 753 9.92 -32.54 -1.82
N LEU A 754 9.96 -33.66 -1.10
CA LEU A 754 10.64 -34.86 -1.54
C LEU A 754 9.72 -35.72 -2.40
N LYS A 755 10.25 -36.29 -3.48
CA LYS A 755 9.53 -37.29 -4.29
C LYS A 755 9.48 -38.66 -3.60
N PRO A 756 8.53 -39.53 -3.97
CA PRO A 756 8.57 -40.92 -3.54
C PRO A 756 9.89 -41.58 -3.96
N GLY A 757 10.54 -42.27 -3.03
CA GLY A 757 11.83 -42.92 -3.27
C GLY A 757 13.06 -42.01 -3.16
N ASP A 758 12.91 -40.73 -2.80
CA ASP A 758 14.07 -39.88 -2.47
C ASP A 758 14.90 -40.53 -1.35
N PRO A 759 16.22 -40.75 -1.53
CA PRO A 759 17.06 -41.43 -0.54
C PRO A 759 17.01 -40.80 0.86
N ARG A 760 16.77 -39.48 0.95
CA ARG A 760 16.67 -38.76 2.23
C ARG A 760 15.48 -39.20 3.08
N LEU A 761 14.46 -39.83 2.49
CA LEU A 761 13.31 -40.35 3.24
C LEU A 761 13.69 -41.57 4.10
N THR A 762 14.69 -42.34 3.69
CA THR A 762 15.16 -43.56 4.36
C THR A 762 16.52 -43.41 5.02
N ASP A 763 17.31 -42.40 4.65
CA ASP A 763 18.61 -42.10 5.25
C ASP A 763 18.48 -41.69 6.74
N PRO A 764 19.13 -42.41 7.67
CA PRO A 764 19.18 -42.04 9.08
C PRO A 764 19.73 -40.64 9.35
N ASN A 765 20.66 -40.14 8.54
CA ASN A 765 21.25 -38.81 8.71
C ASN A 765 20.29 -37.68 8.32
N ALA A 766 19.39 -37.95 7.38
CA ALA A 766 18.35 -37.01 6.97
C ALA A 766 17.12 -37.06 7.91
N ALA A 767 16.91 -38.17 8.63
CA ALA A 767 15.73 -38.39 9.46
C ALA A 767 15.39 -37.27 10.48
N PRO A 768 16.35 -36.60 11.15
CA PRO A 768 16.06 -35.46 12.03
C PRO A 768 15.42 -34.28 11.33
N PHE A 769 15.66 -34.13 10.02
CA PHE A 769 15.22 -33.02 9.17
C PHE A 769 13.97 -33.35 8.34
N ILE A 770 13.43 -34.57 8.47
CA ILE A 770 12.17 -34.94 7.84
C ILE A 770 11.01 -34.45 8.70
N LEU A 771 10.31 -33.43 8.21
CA LEU A 771 9.12 -32.87 8.85
C LEU A 771 7.96 -33.88 8.82
N SER A 772 7.75 -34.51 7.66
CA SER A 772 6.68 -35.47 7.45
C SER A 772 7.04 -36.46 6.33
N ARG A 773 6.47 -37.67 6.42
CA ARG A 773 6.50 -38.67 5.36
C ARG A 773 5.07 -38.91 4.92
N ASN A 774 4.87 -39.02 3.61
CA ASN A 774 3.54 -39.27 3.08
C ASN A 774 3.10 -40.70 3.42
N ALA A 775 1.98 -40.83 4.13
CA ALA A 775 1.33 -42.09 4.48
C ALA A 775 0.06 -42.36 3.65
N ASN A 776 -0.30 -41.45 2.74
CA ASN A 776 -1.60 -41.37 2.06
C ASN A 776 -1.54 -41.79 0.57
N GLU A 777 -0.64 -42.71 0.19
CA GLU A 777 -0.54 -43.31 -1.16
C GLU A 777 -0.34 -42.34 -2.36
N SER A 778 -0.05 -41.04 -2.13
CA SER A 778 0.23 -40.12 -3.26
C SER A 778 1.48 -40.56 -4.04
N THR A 779 1.34 -40.62 -5.36
CA THR A 779 2.38 -41.07 -6.31
C THR A 779 3.41 -39.98 -6.63
N GLU A 780 3.20 -38.74 -6.17
CA GLU A 780 4.01 -37.58 -6.56
C GLU A 780 4.83 -37.00 -5.40
N ILE A 781 4.41 -37.22 -4.15
CA ILE A 781 5.04 -36.63 -2.95
C ILE A 781 5.39 -37.75 -1.96
N GLY A 782 6.66 -37.85 -1.58
CA GLY A 782 7.16 -38.80 -0.58
C GLY A 782 7.24 -38.20 0.83
N GLY A 783 7.42 -36.88 0.96
CA GLY A 783 7.47 -36.20 2.25
C GLY A 783 7.95 -34.75 2.16
N VAL A 784 8.17 -34.14 3.32
CA VAL A 784 8.70 -32.77 3.44
C VAL A 784 10.02 -32.79 4.20
N TYR A 785 11.06 -32.23 3.58
CA TYR A 785 12.35 -31.98 4.20
C TYR A 785 12.42 -30.53 4.67
N MET A 786 12.91 -30.31 5.89
CA MET A 786 13.11 -28.98 6.44
C MET A 786 14.39 -28.96 7.28
N ARG A 787 15.35 -28.11 6.92
CA ARG A 787 16.63 -27.99 7.64
C ARG A 787 17.06 -26.53 7.73
N LEU A 788 17.34 -26.09 8.96
CA LEU A 788 18.04 -24.83 9.21
C LEU A 788 19.54 -25.06 9.10
N PHE A 789 20.18 -24.42 8.13
CA PHE A 789 21.62 -24.35 7.99
C PHE A 789 22.11 -23.10 8.72
N PRO A 790 22.94 -23.22 9.76
CA PRO A 790 23.47 -22.05 10.45
C PRO A 790 24.36 -21.22 9.52
N ALA A 791 24.54 -19.94 9.85
CA ALA A 791 25.46 -19.06 9.16
C ALA A 791 26.86 -19.70 9.12
N ALA A 792 27.46 -19.77 7.93
CA ALA A 792 28.79 -20.37 7.74
C ALA A 792 29.87 -19.68 8.60
N GLU A 793 29.72 -18.36 8.79
CA GLU A 793 30.60 -17.56 9.64
C GLU A 793 29.81 -16.41 10.26
N LYS A 794 30.17 -16.01 11.49
CA LYS A 794 29.73 -14.75 12.08
C LYS A 794 30.65 -13.63 11.61
N VAL A 795 30.17 -12.83 10.68
CA VAL A 795 30.94 -11.72 10.09
C VAL A 795 30.85 -10.49 10.98
N GLU A 796 31.98 -10.00 11.49
CA GLU A 796 32.05 -8.76 12.29
C GLU A 796 32.52 -7.56 11.47
N ASP A 797 33.17 -7.82 10.32
CA ASP A 797 33.77 -6.87 9.39
C ASP A 797 32.92 -6.66 8.14
N VAL A 798 31.63 -6.34 8.32
CA VAL A 798 30.71 -6.10 7.19
C VAL A 798 31.07 -4.79 6.49
N VAL A 799 31.41 -4.86 5.21
CA VAL A 799 31.71 -3.73 4.33
C VAL A 799 30.45 -3.27 3.57
N SER A 800 29.67 -4.21 3.03
CA SER A 800 28.43 -3.92 2.30
C SER A 800 27.46 -5.09 2.38
N VAL A 801 26.16 -4.83 2.49
CA VAL A 801 25.10 -5.86 2.41
C VAL A 801 24.51 -5.98 0.99
N ASN A 802 24.96 -5.14 0.05
CA ASN A 802 24.43 -5.12 -1.31
C ASN A 802 24.81 -6.40 -2.07
N GLY A 803 23.85 -6.99 -2.78
CA GLY A 803 24.04 -8.18 -3.62
C GLY A 803 24.46 -9.47 -2.88
N VAL A 804 24.47 -9.48 -1.54
CA VAL A 804 24.79 -10.67 -0.73
C VAL A 804 23.79 -11.80 -0.98
N GLY A 805 22.49 -11.48 -0.98
CA GLY A 805 21.43 -12.44 -1.28
C GLY A 805 21.42 -12.89 -2.74
N ASP A 806 21.80 -12.00 -3.67
CA ASP A 806 21.90 -12.29 -5.10
C ASP A 806 23.10 -13.21 -5.38
N THR A 807 24.21 -12.97 -4.68
CA THR A 807 25.41 -13.82 -4.73
C THR A 807 25.10 -15.22 -4.22
N PHE A 808 24.40 -15.33 -3.09
CA PHE A 808 23.94 -16.62 -2.58
C PHE A 808 23.16 -17.41 -3.65
N LEU A 809 22.17 -16.79 -4.29
CA LEU A 809 21.40 -17.43 -5.36
C LEU A 809 22.29 -17.77 -6.57
N GLY A 810 23.15 -16.85 -7.02
CA GLY A 810 24.04 -17.08 -8.17
C GLY A 810 24.94 -18.30 -7.98
N VAL A 811 25.53 -18.46 -6.78
CA VAL A 811 26.37 -19.61 -6.42
C VAL A 811 25.54 -20.90 -6.34
N VAL A 812 24.35 -20.86 -5.74
CA VAL A 812 23.43 -22.02 -5.72
C VAL A 812 23.11 -22.47 -7.15
N ILE A 813 22.73 -21.55 -8.03
CA ILE A 813 22.36 -21.88 -9.41
C ILE A 813 23.54 -22.44 -10.20
N ALA A 814 24.74 -21.89 -10.03
CA ALA A 814 25.94 -22.43 -10.64
C ALA A 814 26.25 -23.85 -10.18
N GLY A 815 26.19 -24.12 -8.88
CA GLY A 815 26.39 -25.47 -8.33
C GLY A 815 25.34 -26.47 -8.82
N LEU A 816 24.06 -26.09 -8.82
CA LEU A 816 22.98 -26.93 -9.35
C LEU A 816 23.12 -27.19 -10.86
N ALA A 817 23.61 -26.21 -11.64
CA ALA A 817 23.87 -26.39 -13.06
C ALA A 817 25.10 -27.28 -13.34
N ARG A 818 26.01 -27.43 -12.38
CA ARG A 818 27.10 -28.42 -12.39
C ARG A 818 26.67 -29.81 -11.92
N GLY A 819 25.41 -29.97 -11.50
CA GLY A 819 24.87 -31.25 -11.05
C GLY A 819 25.03 -31.54 -9.56
N MET A 820 25.54 -30.59 -8.76
CA MET A 820 25.55 -30.73 -7.32
C MET A 820 24.13 -30.84 -6.76
N LYS A 821 23.96 -31.60 -5.69
CA LYS A 821 22.70 -31.66 -4.95
C LYS A 821 22.54 -30.44 -4.04
N LEU A 822 21.30 -30.01 -3.83
CA LEU A 822 20.96 -28.93 -2.92
C LEU A 822 21.03 -29.40 -1.46
N GLU A 823 22.24 -29.62 -0.98
CA GLU A 823 22.54 -30.14 0.35
C GLU A 823 23.54 -29.23 1.07
N GLU A 824 23.99 -29.66 2.25
CA GLU A 824 24.86 -28.89 3.15
C GLU A 824 26.09 -28.30 2.46
N ARG A 825 26.77 -29.08 1.61
CA ARG A 825 27.97 -28.63 0.89
C ARG A 825 27.67 -27.41 0.00
N LEU A 826 26.67 -27.51 -0.88
CA LEU A 826 26.34 -26.40 -1.79
C LEU A 826 25.82 -25.18 -1.03
N ILE A 827 25.00 -25.40 0.00
CA ILE A 827 24.49 -24.29 0.83
C ILE A 827 25.64 -23.58 1.55
N ASN A 828 26.62 -24.32 2.09
CA ASN A 828 27.79 -23.73 2.74
C ASN A 828 28.67 -22.94 1.77
N ILE A 829 28.92 -23.45 0.56
CA ILE A 829 29.68 -22.72 -0.48
C ILE A 829 28.93 -21.43 -0.88
N ALA A 830 27.61 -21.50 -1.03
CA ALA A 830 26.80 -20.31 -1.32
C ALA A 830 26.82 -19.30 -0.16
N GLN A 831 26.80 -19.77 1.10
CA GLN A 831 26.97 -18.91 2.27
C GLN A 831 28.37 -18.27 2.33
N GLN A 832 29.43 -19.00 1.99
CA GLN A 832 30.78 -18.44 1.89
C GLN A 832 30.85 -17.35 0.81
N GLY A 833 30.24 -17.57 -0.36
CA GLY A 833 30.16 -16.54 -1.39
C GLY A 833 29.42 -15.29 -0.95
N ALA A 834 28.34 -15.46 -0.18
CA ALA A 834 27.62 -14.37 0.46
C ALA A 834 28.50 -13.62 1.49
N VAL A 835 29.31 -14.33 2.28
CA VAL A 835 30.28 -13.76 3.24
C VAL A 835 31.40 -12.99 2.54
N MET A 836 31.96 -13.52 1.45
CA MET A 836 32.95 -12.81 0.63
C MET A 836 32.39 -11.50 0.08
N THR A 837 31.11 -11.50 -0.28
CA THR A 837 30.42 -10.29 -0.75
C THR A 837 30.12 -9.33 0.40
N LEU A 838 29.79 -9.82 1.60
CA LEU A 838 29.67 -8.98 2.81
C LEU A 838 30.95 -8.18 3.10
N ARG A 839 32.11 -8.75 2.77
CA ARG A 839 33.45 -8.14 2.93
C ARG A 839 33.90 -7.31 1.73
N SER A 840 33.09 -7.23 0.68
CA SER A 840 33.40 -6.51 -0.56
C SER A 840 32.72 -5.14 -0.60
N LYS A 841 33.33 -4.21 -1.35
CA LYS A 841 32.68 -2.94 -1.73
C LYS A 841 31.77 -3.10 -2.96
N GLU A 842 32.01 -4.11 -3.78
CA GLU A 842 31.19 -4.45 -4.94
C GLU A 842 29.98 -5.30 -4.54
N ALA A 843 28.88 -5.19 -5.29
CA ALA A 843 27.66 -5.97 -5.06
C ALA A 843 27.86 -7.49 -5.24
N VAL A 844 28.93 -7.90 -5.91
CA VAL A 844 29.41 -9.28 -5.97
C VAL A 844 30.91 -9.24 -5.70
N SER A 845 31.44 -10.10 -4.83
CA SER A 845 32.88 -10.12 -4.54
C SER A 845 33.72 -10.47 -5.79
N PRO A 846 34.76 -9.70 -6.17
CA PRO A 846 35.69 -10.05 -7.24
C PRO A 846 36.39 -11.39 -7.02
N GLU A 847 36.59 -11.76 -5.75
CA GLU A 847 37.31 -12.96 -5.33
C GLU A 847 36.45 -14.22 -5.40
N LEU A 848 35.16 -14.09 -5.74
CA LEU A 848 34.21 -15.20 -5.74
C LEU A 848 34.67 -16.39 -6.60
N GLY A 849 35.49 -16.14 -7.63
CA GLY A 849 36.04 -17.17 -8.51
C GLY A 849 36.86 -18.25 -7.79
N VAL A 850 37.37 -17.99 -6.58
CA VAL A 850 38.05 -19.01 -5.75
C VAL A 850 37.12 -20.19 -5.41
N LEU A 851 35.81 -19.94 -5.28
CA LEU A 851 34.82 -20.99 -4.99
C LEU A 851 34.55 -21.91 -6.19
N SER A 852 35.03 -21.55 -7.39
CA SER A 852 34.83 -22.38 -8.59
C SER A 852 35.48 -23.77 -8.45
N SER A 853 36.63 -23.89 -7.77
CA SER A 853 37.26 -25.19 -7.52
C SER A 853 36.47 -26.05 -6.53
N GLU A 854 35.91 -25.43 -5.47
CA GLU A 854 35.11 -26.14 -4.46
C GLU A 854 33.82 -26.71 -5.04
N LEU A 855 33.25 -26.04 -6.05
CA LEU A 855 32.13 -26.51 -6.85
C LEU A 855 32.54 -27.52 -7.93
N ALA A 856 33.83 -27.65 -8.28
CA ALA A 856 34.33 -28.54 -9.33
C ALA A 856 34.75 -29.92 -8.79
N GLU A 857 35.25 -30.00 -7.56
CA GLU A 857 35.61 -31.27 -6.88
C GLU A 857 34.48 -32.32 -6.83
N TYR A 858 33.23 -31.92 -7.10
CA TYR A 858 32.08 -32.84 -7.20
C TYR A 858 32.08 -33.64 -8.53
N GLU A 859 32.51 -33.05 -9.65
CA GLU A 859 32.52 -33.72 -10.96
C GLU A 859 33.53 -34.89 -10.98
N GLU A 860 34.67 -34.76 -10.28
CA GLU A 860 35.70 -35.79 -10.22
C GLU A 860 35.34 -36.95 -9.27
N SER A 861 34.64 -36.69 -8.16
CA SER A 861 34.26 -37.74 -7.21
C SER A 861 33.13 -38.66 -7.72
N GLU A 862 32.14 -38.14 -8.45
CA GLU A 862 31.08 -38.98 -9.03
C GLU A 862 31.56 -39.76 -10.27
N GLN A 863 32.51 -39.24 -11.06
CA GLN A 863 33.11 -40.02 -12.14
C GLN A 863 33.97 -41.18 -11.62
N ALA A 864 34.62 -41.03 -10.46
CA ALA A 864 35.37 -42.12 -9.83
C ALA A 864 34.44 -43.25 -9.32
N ASP A 865 33.28 -42.92 -8.75
CA ASP A 865 32.31 -43.91 -8.22
C ASP A 865 31.44 -44.57 -9.31
N VAL A 866 31.41 -44.04 -10.54
CA VAL A 866 30.74 -44.67 -11.70
C VAL A 866 31.72 -45.54 -12.52
N ILE A 867 33.03 -45.37 -12.32
CA ILE A 867 34.08 -46.17 -12.97
C ILE A 867 34.58 -47.32 -12.04
N ALA A 868 34.37 -47.22 -10.74
CA ALA A 868 34.58 -48.30 -9.75
C ALA A 868 33.34 -49.21 -9.64
#